data_AF-A0A537RUK6-F1
#
_entry.id   AF-A0A537RUK6-F1
#
_cell.length_a   1.000
_cell.length_b   1.000
_cell.length_c   1.000
_cell.angle_alpha   90.00
_cell.angle_beta   90.00
_cell.angle_gamma   90.00
#
_symmetry.space_group_name_H-M   'P 1'
#
loop_
_entity.id
_entity.type
_entity.pdbx_description
1 polymer ?
#
loop_
_entity_poly.entity_id
_entity_poly.type
_entity_poly.pdbx_seq_one_letter_code
_entity_poly.pdbx_strand_id
1 'polypeptide(L)'
;MPISFSSRASRDSGARGSGVTAVLGPTNTGKTHLAIERMLGHSSGIIGLPLRLLAREVYNKVAAHAGIDAVALVTGEEKIKPPNPRYWVSTVEAMPRDLDVAFVAIDEVQLGADLERGHVFTDRMLNRRGREETLVLGAQTVRPMVERLLPGAHVLTRPRLSQLSFGGEKKITRLPRRSAVVAFSAEEVYSIAELIRRQRGGAAVVLGALSPRTRNAQVALYQSGDVEYLVATDAIGMGLNLDVDHVAFASDRKFDGYQFRRLNAAELAQVAGRAGRAMRDGTFGTTGRCPPFETELAQALESHSFEPIKVLQWRNTALDFTSIGALQASLAETPKQNGLTRAPIAEDILVLEHAARDDEIRFLANSRQAVERLWDVCQVPDYRKISPATHAELATTLYGFLMREGTIPTDWFARQVEEADRADGDIDTLSNRIAHIRTWTFAANRPDWLVDPEHWQGVARAVEDKLSDALHDRLTERFVDRRTSVLMRRLRENATLETNIGKTGEVVVEGHIIGRLDGFMFTPAASAAGSEAKALASAAQKALAGEIDARATRLAQAADGQLVLATDDTIRWLGQPVGKLIAAEETLKPRVRLIADEYLTGAPRDAVQARLDLWLRSHIERLLEPLFRLAAAEDIVGIARGLAFQLTEALGVLDRHRVAEEVKGLEQPARAILRKYGVRFGAYHVYMPALLKPAPRRLAMQLWGLKHGGSENKALDAIEQLAGSGRTSIAANEEIPKAFYRVAGYRVCGTRAVRVDILERLADLIRPALAWRSGGRESKPAGATEGFGFMVTGAMTSLAGCSGEDFASVLRSLGYRMERRPKSPEPPLAPLDGVQPSSRSVQDSLSDTALNGADGAPASASEHAAIAEVAPGTGESLEPTESGTADTPALAAAQAEAAATALNKPVASATAGPEVVASLIGAQAEGLSGDVAGSAPSFEAASNVQTAAEEFIEVWRPGRRDEHARKPRREGRPRHRRREGQPQAPHVAPTTASGVSAKNGAAPAPGRLRDTQFDRTGRPQRNRDEDRPERGPPRPKRGGRRQGDVERPTRGDRGRRAPPGDRPDHDPALRAKYVKGRGEDRDRREPDPNSPFAKLAALKKRLEAGNKESR
;
A
#
# COMPACT_ATOMS: atom_id res chain seq x y z
N MET A 1 68.18 -12.16 23.63
CA MET A 1 69.30 -11.22 23.88
C MET A 1 68.82 -10.13 24.82
N PRO A 2 69.65 -9.56 25.70
CA PRO A 2 69.24 -8.44 26.54
C PRO A 2 68.98 -7.21 25.66
N ILE A 3 67.76 -6.65 25.72
CA ILE A 3 67.43 -5.40 25.04
C ILE A 3 68.07 -4.26 25.83
N SER A 4 69.15 -3.69 25.29
CA SER A 4 69.79 -2.53 25.90
C SER A 4 68.86 -1.33 25.83
N PHE A 5 68.62 -0.69 26.97
CA PHE A 5 67.93 0.60 27.03
C PHE A 5 68.84 1.68 26.44
N SER A 6 68.84 1.80 25.12
CA SER A 6 69.47 2.91 24.41
C SER A 6 68.91 4.22 24.98
N SER A 7 69.78 5.05 25.54
CA SER A 7 69.38 6.34 26.08
C SER A 7 68.77 7.20 24.95
N ARG A 8 67.78 8.02 25.29
CA ARG A 8 67.24 9.01 24.34
C ARG A 8 68.38 9.92 23.90
N ALA A 9 68.85 9.73 22.67
CA ALA A 9 69.79 10.64 22.05
C ALA A 9 69.16 12.04 22.02
N SER A 10 69.73 12.97 22.79
CA SER A 10 69.31 14.37 22.84
C SER A 10 69.66 15.05 21.51
N ARG A 11 68.73 14.99 20.54
CA ARG A 11 68.74 15.85 19.34
C ARG A 11 68.41 17.28 19.76
N ASP A 12 69.36 17.90 20.44
CA ASP A 12 69.27 19.25 20.98
C ASP A 12 69.55 20.31 19.91
N SER A 13 69.41 21.59 20.26
CA SER A 13 69.60 22.80 19.41
C SER A 13 68.58 23.05 18.29
N GLY A 14 67.61 22.16 18.05
CA GLY A 14 66.51 22.38 17.10
C GLY A 14 65.21 22.85 17.76
N ALA A 15 64.49 23.80 17.15
CA ALA A 15 63.12 24.12 17.56
C ALA A 15 62.21 22.89 17.37
N ARG A 16 61.27 22.62 18.30
CA ARG A 16 60.54 21.33 18.40
C ARG A 16 59.73 20.96 17.14
N GLY A 17 59.35 21.94 16.33
CA GLY A 17 58.65 21.76 15.05
C GLY A 17 59.56 21.57 13.83
N SER A 18 60.89 21.64 13.98
CA SER A 18 61.82 21.38 12.88
C SER A 18 61.61 19.98 12.29
N GLY A 19 61.55 19.88 10.95
CA GLY A 19 61.20 18.65 10.24
C GLY A 19 59.71 18.24 10.32
N VAL A 20 58.84 19.09 10.89
CA VAL A 20 57.40 18.82 10.97
C VAL A 20 56.61 19.71 10.02
N THR A 21 55.80 19.09 9.15
CA THR A 21 54.81 19.77 8.31
C THR A 21 53.41 19.47 8.83
N ALA A 22 52.68 20.50 9.25
CA ALA A 22 51.30 20.39 9.70
C ALA A 22 50.34 20.63 8.54
N VAL A 23 49.65 19.58 8.08
CA VAL A 23 48.65 19.65 7.01
C VAL A 23 47.27 19.80 7.64
N LEU A 24 46.69 20.99 7.57
CA LEU A 24 45.46 21.34 8.28
C LEU A 24 44.31 21.64 7.31
N GLY A 25 43.09 21.31 7.72
CA GLY A 25 41.87 21.60 6.93
C GLY A 25 40.68 20.71 7.33
N PRO A 26 39.48 20.98 6.82
CA PRO A 26 38.26 20.21 7.13
C PRO A 26 38.30 18.73 6.66
N THR A 27 37.19 18.01 6.79
CA THR A 27 36.99 16.70 6.13
C THR A 27 36.86 16.86 4.61
N ASN A 28 36.95 15.77 3.85
CA ASN A 28 36.96 15.76 2.36
C ASN A 28 38.01 16.71 1.74
N THR A 29 39.26 16.63 2.24
CA THR A 29 40.42 17.48 1.87
C THR A 29 41.63 16.71 1.33
N GLY A 30 41.60 15.37 1.34
CA GLY A 30 42.71 14.53 0.85
C GLY A 30 43.98 14.51 1.72
N LYS A 31 43.93 14.92 2.99
CA LYS A 31 45.11 14.93 3.90
C LYS A 31 45.77 13.57 4.05
N THR A 32 44.99 12.55 4.42
CA THR A 32 45.48 11.17 4.62
C THR A 32 46.02 10.55 3.33
N HIS A 33 45.47 10.93 2.17
CA HIS A 33 45.97 10.49 0.85
C HIS A 33 47.38 11.01 0.60
N LEU A 34 47.59 12.32 0.77
CA LEU A 34 48.90 12.97 0.69
C LEU A 34 49.93 12.32 1.65
N ALA A 35 49.50 11.96 2.85
CA ALA A 35 50.38 11.29 3.81
C ALA A 35 50.77 9.86 3.41
N ILE A 36 49.87 9.12 2.75
CA ILE A 36 50.17 7.79 2.19
C ILE A 36 51.12 7.91 1.00
N GLU A 37 50.88 8.85 0.08
CA GLU A 37 51.75 9.12 -1.07
C GLU A 37 53.16 9.53 -0.62
N ARG A 38 53.27 10.40 0.39
CA ARG A 38 54.56 10.76 1.00
C ARG A 38 55.22 9.55 1.66
N MET A 39 54.50 8.81 2.51
CA MET A 39 55.06 7.62 3.19
C MET A 39 55.66 6.61 2.20
N LEU A 40 54.96 6.32 1.10
CA LEU A 40 55.40 5.39 0.06
C LEU A 40 56.64 5.89 -0.72
N GLY A 41 56.88 7.21 -0.75
CA GLY A 41 58.08 7.80 -1.32
C GLY A 41 59.35 7.70 -0.44
N HIS A 42 59.22 7.30 0.83
CA HIS A 42 60.35 7.20 1.77
C HIS A 42 60.86 5.77 1.97
N SER A 43 62.11 5.67 2.44
CA SER A 43 62.83 4.41 2.67
C SER A 43 62.17 3.49 3.71
N SER A 44 61.51 4.06 4.72
CA SER A 44 60.60 3.37 5.65
C SER A 44 59.65 4.37 6.32
N GLY A 45 58.50 3.94 6.81
CA GLY A 45 57.53 4.89 7.37
C GLY A 45 56.49 4.30 8.31
N ILE A 46 55.88 5.18 9.10
CA ILE A 46 54.76 4.83 10.00
C ILE A 46 53.65 5.87 9.93
N ILE A 47 52.39 5.41 9.94
CA ILE A 47 51.20 6.26 10.04
C ILE A 47 50.30 5.83 11.21
N GLY A 48 50.00 6.78 12.10
CA GLY A 48 49.09 6.63 13.22
C GLY A 48 47.71 7.19 12.90
N LEU A 49 46.69 6.35 13.01
CA LEU A 49 45.31 6.67 12.63
C LEU A 49 44.38 6.58 13.85
N PRO A 50 43.30 7.37 13.91
CA PRO A 50 42.50 7.49 15.13
C PRO A 50 41.55 6.32 15.38
N LEU A 51 41.41 5.37 14.46
CA LEU A 51 40.47 4.25 14.55
C LEU A 51 41.03 2.99 13.85
N ARG A 52 40.76 1.81 14.43
CA ARG A 52 41.11 0.49 13.84
C ARG A 52 40.59 0.31 12.41
N LEU A 53 39.41 0.85 12.09
CA LEU A 53 38.83 0.81 10.74
C LEU A 53 39.67 1.61 9.72
N LEU A 54 40.17 2.80 10.10
CA LEU A 54 41.10 3.55 9.25
C LEU A 54 42.46 2.86 9.14
N ALA A 55 42.97 2.30 10.24
CA ALA A 55 44.20 1.52 10.20
C ALA A 55 44.10 0.33 9.22
N ARG A 56 42.97 -0.38 9.18
CA ARG A 56 42.71 -1.41 8.16
C ARG A 56 42.59 -0.83 6.75
N GLU A 57 41.82 0.25 6.55
CA GLU A 57 41.61 0.85 5.22
C GLU A 57 42.94 1.31 4.61
N VAL A 58 43.79 1.95 5.42
CA VAL A 58 45.12 2.41 5.01
C VAL A 58 46.08 1.23 4.84
N TYR A 59 46.07 0.23 5.72
CA TYR A 59 46.86 -1.00 5.54
C TYR A 59 46.55 -1.68 4.19
N ASN A 60 45.28 -1.88 3.87
CA ASN A 60 44.87 -2.48 2.59
C ASN A 60 45.37 -1.65 1.39
N LYS A 61 45.31 -0.31 1.45
CA LYS A 61 45.80 0.59 0.40
C LYS A 61 47.32 0.56 0.24
N VAL A 62 48.06 0.56 1.34
CA VAL A 62 49.53 0.53 1.34
C VAL A 62 50.03 -0.85 0.90
N ALA A 63 49.42 -1.94 1.37
CA ALA A 63 49.76 -3.31 0.97
C ALA A 63 49.45 -3.61 -0.51
N ALA A 64 48.37 -3.03 -1.05
CA ALA A 64 48.04 -3.13 -2.48
C ALA A 64 49.05 -2.39 -3.40
N HIS A 65 49.88 -1.49 -2.86
CA HIS A 65 50.89 -0.75 -3.61
C HIS A 65 52.33 -1.24 -3.34
N ALA A 66 52.65 -1.57 -2.09
CA ALA A 66 53.99 -1.96 -1.65
C ALA A 66 54.20 -3.49 -1.53
N GLY A 67 53.14 -4.29 -1.67
CA GLY A 67 53.13 -5.71 -1.36
C GLY A 67 52.83 -6.00 0.12
N ILE A 68 52.23 -7.15 0.41
CA ILE A 68 51.80 -7.52 1.78
C ILE A 68 53.01 -7.66 2.72
N ASP A 69 54.09 -8.30 2.26
CA ASP A 69 55.30 -8.54 3.06
C ASP A 69 56.06 -7.26 3.47
N ALA A 70 55.77 -6.14 2.80
CA ALA A 70 56.37 -4.84 3.08
C ALA A 70 55.60 -4.03 4.14
N VAL A 71 54.43 -4.47 4.60
CA VAL A 71 53.51 -3.66 5.41
C VAL A 71 53.07 -4.38 6.69
N ALA A 72 53.17 -3.71 7.83
CA ALA A 72 52.60 -4.16 9.10
C ALA A 72 51.31 -3.39 9.46
N LEU A 73 50.37 -4.08 10.10
CA LEU A 73 49.21 -3.50 10.80
C LEU A 73 49.35 -3.71 12.30
N VAL A 74 49.20 -2.66 13.10
CA VAL A 74 49.30 -2.72 14.57
C VAL A 74 48.15 -1.96 15.24
N THR A 75 47.17 -2.68 15.79
CA THR A 75 46.14 -2.12 16.69
C THR A 75 46.20 -2.83 18.05
N GLY A 76 45.30 -2.52 19.00
CA GLY A 76 45.31 -3.16 20.32
C GLY A 76 44.88 -4.63 20.29
N GLU A 77 43.99 -4.95 19.35
CA GLU A 77 43.25 -6.21 19.23
C GLU A 77 43.75 -7.09 18.06
N GLU A 78 44.62 -6.53 17.22
CA GLU A 78 45.11 -7.19 16.01
C GLU A 78 46.49 -6.70 15.58
N LYS A 79 47.35 -7.66 15.23
CA LYS A 79 48.70 -7.43 14.74
C LYS A 79 48.92 -8.29 13.49
N ILE A 80 49.35 -7.66 12.40
CA ILE A 80 49.89 -8.34 11.21
C ILE A 80 51.30 -7.81 11.05
N LYS A 81 52.30 -8.67 11.20
CA LYS A 81 53.70 -8.31 11.11
C LYS A 81 54.43 -9.35 10.23
N PRO A 82 54.69 -9.05 8.94
CA PRO A 82 55.58 -9.88 8.13
C PRO A 82 57.03 -9.81 8.70
N PRO A 83 57.99 -10.60 8.18
CA PRO A 83 59.34 -10.64 8.74
C PRO A 83 60.09 -9.29 8.68
N ASN A 84 59.97 -8.55 7.57
CA ASN A 84 60.75 -7.33 7.29
C ASN A 84 59.88 -6.15 6.78
N PRO A 85 58.91 -5.65 7.57
CA PRO A 85 58.00 -4.58 7.16
C PRO A 85 58.70 -3.23 7.02
N ARG A 86 58.57 -2.62 5.83
CA ARG A 86 59.05 -1.27 5.50
C ARG A 86 58.10 -0.18 5.99
N TYR A 87 56.79 -0.45 5.90
CA TYR A 87 55.73 0.49 6.25
C TYR A 87 54.87 -0.05 7.39
N TRP A 88 54.49 0.84 8.30
CA TRP A 88 53.76 0.48 9.51
C TRP A 88 52.48 1.30 9.60
N VAL A 89 51.33 0.63 9.63
CA VAL A 89 50.02 1.26 9.76
C VAL A 89 49.46 0.90 11.13
N SER A 90 49.09 1.90 11.94
CA SER A 90 48.71 1.66 13.34
C SER A 90 47.56 2.54 13.81
N THR A 91 46.96 2.19 14.95
CA THR A 91 46.27 3.21 15.75
C THR A 91 47.29 4.11 16.45
N VAL A 92 46.93 5.36 16.75
CA VAL A 92 47.83 6.32 17.44
C VAL A 92 48.28 5.80 18.81
N GLU A 93 47.40 5.06 19.49
CA GLU A 93 47.66 4.33 20.73
C GLU A 93 48.72 3.25 20.54
N ALA A 94 48.49 2.31 19.61
CA ALA A 94 49.31 1.13 19.38
C ALA A 94 50.56 1.40 18.52
N MET A 95 50.78 2.64 18.07
CA MET A 95 51.96 3.05 17.30
C MET A 95 53.27 2.66 18.02
N PRO A 96 54.10 1.78 17.45
CA PRO A 96 55.41 1.46 17.98
C PRO A 96 56.30 2.70 18.16
N ARG A 97 56.95 2.80 19.32
CA ARG A 97 57.70 3.97 19.79
C ARG A 97 59.20 3.85 19.58
N ASP A 98 59.65 2.61 19.48
CA ASP A 98 61.01 2.08 19.36
C ASP A 98 61.56 2.09 17.92
N LEU A 99 60.68 1.95 16.92
CA LEU A 99 61.08 1.92 15.51
C LEU A 99 61.70 3.25 15.06
N ASP A 100 62.86 3.20 14.40
CA ASP A 100 63.46 4.33 13.69
C ASP A 100 63.12 4.27 12.19
N VAL A 101 62.37 5.26 11.70
CA VAL A 101 61.81 5.28 10.34
C VAL A 101 62.02 6.63 9.68
N ALA A 102 62.10 6.65 8.35
CA ALA A 102 62.29 7.89 7.60
C ALA A 102 61.08 8.83 7.73
N PHE A 103 59.88 8.29 7.59
CA PHE A 103 58.63 9.05 7.60
C PHE A 103 57.75 8.74 8.82
N VAL A 104 57.15 9.77 9.41
CA VAL A 104 56.08 9.64 10.43
C VAL A 104 54.87 10.48 10.01
N ALA A 105 53.67 9.90 10.04
CA ALA A 105 52.41 10.65 9.99
C ALA A 105 51.52 10.36 11.20
N ILE A 106 50.80 11.39 11.67
CA ILE A 106 49.80 11.29 12.74
C ILE A 106 48.54 12.00 12.26
N ASP A 107 47.42 11.28 12.16
CA ASP A 107 46.16 11.81 11.64
C ASP A 107 45.19 12.29 12.73
N GLU A 108 44.32 13.23 12.36
CA GLU A 108 43.26 13.85 13.17
C GLU A 108 43.74 14.40 14.54
N VAL A 109 44.91 15.08 14.58
CA VAL A 109 45.54 15.55 15.84
C VAL A 109 44.74 16.56 16.66
N GLN A 110 43.62 17.10 16.13
CA GLN A 110 42.65 17.84 16.96
C GLN A 110 42.05 16.98 18.09
N LEU A 111 42.10 15.64 17.95
CA LEU A 111 41.78 14.70 19.03
C LEU A 111 42.72 14.85 20.24
N GLY A 112 43.83 15.58 20.16
CA GLY A 112 44.60 15.99 21.35
C GLY A 112 43.78 16.76 22.40
N ALA A 113 42.65 17.36 22.02
CA ALA A 113 41.72 18.00 22.96
C ALA A 113 40.76 17.01 23.68
N ASP A 114 40.63 15.77 23.19
CA ASP A 114 39.72 14.75 23.71
C ASP A 114 40.04 14.35 25.15
N LEU A 115 39.01 14.33 26.01
CA LEU A 115 39.13 14.16 27.46
C LEU A 115 39.62 12.77 27.91
N GLU A 116 39.45 11.73 27.09
CA GLU A 116 39.74 10.34 27.45
C GLU A 116 41.11 9.93 26.88
N ARG A 117 41.24 10.01 25.56
CA ARG A 117 42.40 9.50 24.79
C ARG A 117 43.28 10.59 24.18
N GLY A 118 42.89 11.87 24.25
CA GLY A 118 43.63 12.97 23.61
C GLY A 118 45.07 13.13 24.09
N HIS A 119 45.36 12.74 25.33
CA HIS A 119 46.71 12.73 25.88
C HIS A 119 47.71 11.91 25.05
N VAL A 120 47.25 10.86 24.37
CA VAL A 120 48.07 10.02 23.47
C VAL A 120 48.39 10.76 22.17
N PHE A 121 47.41 11.42 21.57
CA PHE A 121 47.60 12.23 20.35
C PHE A 121 48.57 13.38 20.61
N THR A 122 48.43 14.03 21.76
CA THR A 122 49.35 15.07 22.22
C THR A 122 50.78 14.52 22.38
N ASP A 123 51.00 13.42 23.09
CA ASP A 123 52.34 12.81 23.23
C ASP A 123 52.96 12.48 21.86
N ARG A 124 52.20 11.84 20.96
CA ARG A 124 52.68 11.47 19.62
C ARG A 124 53.05 12.70 18.80
N MET A 125 52.16 13.70 18.73
CA MET A 125 52.41 14.97 18.01
C MET A 125 53.65 15.69 18.56
N LEU A 126 53.82 15.71 19.88
CA LEU A 126 54.91 16.43 20.54
C LEU A 126 56.26 15.71 20.46
N ASN A 127 56.28 14.37 20.45
CA ASN A 127 57.49 13.58 20.74
C ASN A 127 57.87 12.52 19.67
N ARG A 128 57.00 12.16 18.71
CA ARG A 128 57.34 11.21 17.63
C ARG A 128 57.83 11.96 16.39
N ARG A 129 58.94 11.52 15.80
CA ARG A 129 59.56 12.12 14.60
C ARG A 129 60.10 11.03 13.67
N GLY A 130 60.05 11.28 12.37
CA GLY A 130 60.82 10.53 11.38
C GLY A 130 62.27 11.04 11.29
N ARG A 131 63.13 10.32 10.55
CA ARG A 131 64.47 10.82 10.19
C ARG A 131 64.43 11.93 9.13
N GLU A 132 63.45 11.88 8.22
CA GLU A 132 63.42 12.68 6.98
C GLU A 132 62.21 13.64 6.96
N GLU A 133 60.98 13.13 7.14
CA GLU A 133 59.76 13.96 7.19
C GLU A 133 58.82 13.51 8.32
N THR A 134 58.17 14.48 8.98
CA THR A 134 57.08 14.23 9.93
C THR A 134 55.83 15.03 9.54
N LEU A 135 54.71 14.36 9.27
CA LEU A 135 53.42 15.00 9.00
C LEU A 135 52.48 14.96 10.21
N VAL A 136 51.88 16.10 10.50
CA VAL A 136 50.84 16.30 11.52
C VAL A 136 49.56 16.69 10.79
N LEU A 137 48.57 15.80 10.71
CA LEU A 137 47.34 16.03 9.94
C LEU A 137 46.17 16.34 10.88
N GLY A 138 45.33 17.31 10.54
CA GLY A 138 44.14 17.59 11.35
C GLY A 138 43.22 18.70 10.86
N ALA A 139 42.30 19.11 11.72
CA ALA A 139 41.39 20.23 11.51
C ALA A 139 42.08 21.59 11.69
N GLN A 140 41.58 22.63 11.00
CA GLN A 140 42.16 23.99 11.09
C GLN A 140 42.14 24.56 12.52
N THR A 141 41.21 24.11 13.37
CA THR A 141 41.08 24.52 14.77
C THR A 141 42.30 24.21 15.63
N VAL A 142 43.12 23.21 15.27
CA VAL A 142 44.33 22.84 16.02
C VAL A 142 45.52 23.77 15.73
N ARG A 143 45.40 24.66 14.72
CA ARG A 143 46.50 25.51 14.23
C ARG A 143 47.24 26.29 15.34
N PRO A 144 46.57 26.99 16.28
CA PRO A 144 47.27 27.73 17.33
C PRO A 144 47.99 26.84 18.36
N MET A 145 47.62 25.55 18.46
CA MET A 145 48.34 24.58 19.29
C MET A 145 49.60 24.09 18.57
N VAL A 146 49.53 23.86 17.25
CA VAL A 146 50.71 23.54 16.43
C VAL A 146 51.71 24.69 16.48
N GLU A 147 51.30 25.91 16.18
CA GLU A 147 52.18 27.09 16.14
C GLU A 147 52.84 27.38 17.52
N ARG A 148 52.17 27.05 18.62
CA ARG A 148 52.68 27.25 19.99
C ARG A 148 53.56 26.12 20.50
N LEU A 149 53.17 24.86 20.26
CA LEU A 149 53.81 23.68 20.86
C LEU A 149 54.88 23.06 19.95
N LEU A 150 54.81 23.34 18.64
CA LEU A 150 55.76 22.92 17.61
C LEU A 150 56.35 24.16 16.88
N PRO A 151 57.05 25.07 17.59
CA PRO A 151 57.70 26.21 16.95
C PRO A 151 58.68 25.73 15.87
N GLY A 152 58.60 26.35 14.69
CA GLY A 152 59.35 25.94 13.48
C GLY A 152 58.64 24.95 12.55
N ALA A 153 57.44 24.46 12.90
CA ALA A 153 56.67 23.59 12.00
C ALA A 153 56.06 24.36 10.81
N HIS A 154 56.09 23.77 9.62
CA HIS A 154 55.51 24.36 8.41
C HIS A 154 54.01 24.05 8.31
N VAL A 155 53.15 25.07 8.39
CA VAL A 155 51.68 24.91 8.35
C VAL A 155 51.14 25.06 6.92
N LEU A 156 50.62 23.96 6.35
CA LEU A 156 49.97 23.93 5.04
C LEU A 156 48.46 23.74 5.21
N THR A 157 47.66 24.72 4.78
CA THR A 157 46.18 24.63 4.82
C THR A 157 45.62 24.07 3.51
N ARG A 158 44.65 23.14 3.56
CA ARG A 158 43.94 22.60 2.39
C ARG A 158 42.44 22.94 2.43
N PRO A 159 41.85 23.52 1.36
CA PRO A 159 40.40 23.70 1.25
C PRO A 159 39.68 22.37 0.98
N ARG A 160 38.39 22.32 1.29
CA ARG A 160 37.51 21.17 1.01
C ARG A 160 37.28 21.00 -0.50
N LEU A 161 37.15 19.75 -0.96
CA LEU A 161 37.03 19.40 -2.38
C LEU A 161 35.61 19.58 -2.97
N SER A 162 34.57 19.67 -2.13
CA SER A 162 33.18 19.91 -2.54
C SER A 162 32.45 20.81 -1.55
N GLN A 163 31.36 21.44 -1.99
CA GLN A 163 30.54 22.29 -1.13
C GLN A 163 29.69 21.46 -0.16
N LEU A 164 29.35 22.09 0.96
CA LEU A 164 28.38 21.59 1.93
C LEU A 164 27.34 22.69 2.11
N SER A 165 26.06 22.38 1.95
CA SER A 165 24.97 23.38 2.02
C SER A 165 23.85 22.98 2.98
N PHE A 166 23.24 23.97 3.63
CA PHE A 166 22.17 23.76 4.60
C PHE A 166 20.82 23.54 3.91
N GLY A 167 20.33 22.31 4.01
CA GLY A 167 19.08 21.84 3.40
C GLY A 167 17.82 22.02 4.26
N GLY A 168 17.91 22.76 5.39
CA GLY A 168 16.81 23.07 6.29
C GLY A 168 16.31 21.91 7.18
N GLU A 169 15.20 22.15 7.90
CA GLU A 169 14.48 21.11 8.64
C GLU A 169 13.65 20.25 7.67
N LYS A 170 13.74 18.92 7.81
CA LYS A 170 12.94 17.96 7.04
C LYS A 170 12.45 16.84 7.95
N LYS A 171 11.14 16.57 7.94
CA LYS A 171 10.57 15.37 8.60
C LYS A 171 11.21 14.10 8.03
N ILE A 172 11.38 13.06 8.86
CA ILE A 172 12.00 11.78 8.47
C ILE A 172 11.35 11.19 7.20
N THR A 173 10.03 11.26 7.08
CA THR A 173 9.26 10.86 5.88
C THR A 173 9.66 11.58 4.58
N ARG A 174 10.27 12.76 4.66
CA ARG A 174 10.64 13.65 3.55
C ARG A 174 12.15 13.79 3.35
N LEU A 175 12.97 13.01 4.06
CA LEU A 175 14.41 12.98 3.82
C LEU A 175 14.72 12.40 2.42
N PRO A 176 15.70 12.97 1.69
CA PRO A 176 16.09 12.46 0.38
C PRO A 176 16.66 11.04 0.47
N ARG A 177 16.76 10.37 -0.68
CA ARG A 177 17.45 9.08 -0.81
C ARG A 177 18.93 9.25 -0.43
N ARG A 178 19.59 8.19 0.04
CA ARG A 178 20.97 8.21 0.56
C ARG A 178 21.19 9.21 1.71
N SER A 179 20.19 9.38 2.57
CA SER A 179 20.35 10.15 3.82
C SER A 179 20.97 9.30 4.94
N ALA A 180 21.87 9.91 5.72
CA ALA A 180 22.26 9.43 7.04
C ALA A 180 21.55 10.26 8.12
N VAL A 181 20.81 9.61 9.01
CA VAL A 181 20.15 10.23 10.16
C VAL A 181 20.99 10.00 11.40
N VAL A 182 21.33 11.07 12.13
CA VAL A 182 22.26 11.00 13.26
C VAL A 182 21.57 11.35 14.58
N ALA A 183 21.65 10.42 15.53
CA ALA A 183 21.15 10.55 16.90
C ALA A 183 22.25 10.16 17.90
N PHE A 184 22.06 10.44 19.19
CA PHE A 184 23.15 10.34 20.19
C PHE A 184 22.85 9.37 21.33
N SER A 185 21.87 8.48 21.13
CA SER A 185 21.66 7.27 21.94
C SER A 185 21.29 6.08 21.05
N ALA A 186 21.56 4.85 21.51
CA ALA A 186 21.17 3.63 20.80
C ALA A 186 19.63 3.51 20.69
N GLU A 187 18.90 3.92 21.73
CA GLU A 187 17.42 3.97 21.74
C GLU A 187 16.87 4.86 20.62
N GLU A 188 17.39 6.09 20.48
CA GLU A 188 16.96 6.99 19.41
C GLU A 188 17.27 6.38 18.03
N VAL A 189 18.48 5.85 17.82
CA VAL A 189 18.86 5.19 16.57
C VAL A 189 17.94 4.01 16.24
N TYR A 190 17.65 3.11 17.18
CA TYR A 190 16.73 2.00 16.97
C TYR A 190 15.30 2.48 16.69
N SER A 191 14.82 3.52 17.38
CA SER A 191 13.48 4.08 17.17
C SER A 191 13.32 4.70 15.78
N ILE A 192 14.36 5.37 15.28
CA ILE A 192 14.39 6.01 13.97
C ILE A 192 14.55 4.96 12.86
N ALA A 193 15.39 3.94 13.07
CA ALA A 193 15.56 2.84 12.12
C ALA A 193 14.27 2.04 11.92
N GLU A 194 13.55 1.71 13.01
CA GLU A 194 12.24 1.05 12.95
C GLU A 194 11.16 1.95 12.30
N LEU A 195 11.19 3.27 12.55
CA LEU A 195 10.31 4.22 11.87
C LEU A 195 10.58 4.28 10.35
N ILE A 196 11.85 4.31 9.94
CA ILE A 196 12.25 4.33 8.53
C ILE A 196 11.90 2.99 7.87
N ARG A 197 12.16 1.84 8.50
CA ARG A 197 11.72 0.52 8.01
C ARG A 197 10.24 0.50 7.67
N ARG A 198 9.38 0.92 8.60
CA ARG A 198 7.91 1.00 8.43
C ARG A 198 7.42 1.95 7.33
N GLN A 199 8.28 2.86 6.84
CA GLN A 199 7.90 3.92 5.90
C GLN A 199 8.67 3.90 4.58
N ARG A 200 9.80 3.19 4.51
CA ARG A 200 10.81 3.23 3.44
C ARG A 200 11.47 1.86 3.16
N GLY A 201 11.03 0.77 3.80
CA GLY A 201 11.53 -0.59 3.58
C GLY A 201 12.70 -0.98 4.48
N GLY A 202 13.61 -0.07 4.82
CA GLY A 202 14.68 -0.38 5.76
C GLY A 202 15.70 0.73 5.98
N ALA A 203 16.53 0.55 7.01
CA ALA A 203 17.72 1.35 7.23
C ALA A 203 18.86 0.50 7.80
N ALA A 204 20.09 0.84 7.44
CA ALA A 204 21.29 0.29 8.07
C ALA A 204 21.52 0.99 9.42
N VAL A 205 22.10 0.29 10.39
CA VAL A 205 22.35 0.81 11.75
C VAL A 205 23.83 0.80 12.08
N VAL A 206 24.37 1.97 12.48
CA VAL A 206 25.78 2.14 12.86
C VAL A 206 25.93 2.85 14.22
N LEU A 207 26.22 2.07 15.26
CA LEU A 207 26.55 2.58 16.60
C LEU A 207 28.06 2.48 16.87
N GLY A 208 28.58 3.36 17.73
CA GLY A 208 29.99 3.34 18.15
C GLY A 208 30.43 2.04 18.84
N ALA A 209 29.52 1.32 19.48
CA ALA A 209 29.79 0.05 20.17
C ALA A 209 29.90 -1.18 19.23
N LEU A 210 29.29 -1.13 18.04
CA LEU A 210 29.29 -2.25 17.08
C LEU A 210 30.72 -2.62 16.70
N SER A 211 30.99 -3.92 16.53
CA SER A 211 32.31 -4.37 16.09
C SER A 211 32.68 -3.81 14.71
N PRO A 212 33.99 -3.74 14.38
CA PRO A 212 34.42 -3.38 13.03
C PRO A 212 33.73 -4.23 11.94
N ARG A 213 33.49 -5.52 12.22
CA ARG A 213 32.83 -6.47 11.32
C ARG A 213 31.34 -6.16 11.12
N THR A 214 30.55 -6.10 12.20
CA THR A 214 29.13 -5.74 12.14
C THR A 214 28.92 -4.37 11.49
N ARG A 215 29.77 -3.39 11.83
CA ARG A 215 29.71 -2.02 11.30
C ARG A 215 29.99 -1.98 9.80
N ASN A 216 31.02 -2.69 9.33
CA ASN A 216 31.33 -2.79 7.90
C ASN A 216 30.20 -3.50 7.13
N ALA A 217 29.61 -4.56 7.68
CA ALA A 217 28.49 -5.27 7.05
C ALA A 217 27.23 -4.40 6.94
N GLN A 218 26.90 -3.62 7.98
CA GLN A 218 25.80 -2.63 7.93
C GLN A 218 26.09 -1.50 6.93
N VAL A 219 27.34 -1.03 6.82
CA VAL A 219 27.76 -0.05 5.81
C VAL A 219 27.71 -0.62 4.39
N ALA A 220 28.06 -1.89 4.20
CA ALA A 220 27.97 -2.57 2.91
C ALA A 220 26.52 -2.63 2.41
N LEU A 221 25.56 -2.94 3.29
CA LEU A 221 24.12 -2.99 3.01
C LEU A 221 23.53 -1.63 2.58
N TYR A 222 24.09 -0.52 3.09
CA TYR A 222 23.79 0.83 2.61
C TYR A 222 24.50 1.17 1.29
N GLN A 223 25.75 0.71 1.10
CA GLN A 223 26.54 1.02 -0.09
C GLN A 223 26.09 0.24 -1.34
N SER A 224 25.68 -1.02 -1.20
CA SER A 224 24.97 -1.80 -2.23
C SER A 224 23.62 -1.17 -2.62
N GLY A 225 23.04 -0.38 -1.70
CA GLY A 225 21.72 0.21 -1.84
C GLY A 225 20.57 -0.73 -1.49
N ASP A 226 20.83 -1.86 -0.84
CA ASP A 226 19.77 -2.72 -0.27
C ASP A 226 18.90 -1.93 0.73
N VAL A 227 19.47 -0.90 1.37
CA VAL A 227 18.74 0.21 2.02
C VAL A 227 19.19 1.56 1.50
N GLU A 228 18.26 2.53 1.46
CA GLU A 228 18.53 3.91 1.00
C GLU A 228 18.84 4.87 2.15
N TYR A 229 18.78 4.39 3.39
CA TYR A 229 18.90 5.19 4.61
C TYR A 229 19.87 4.52 5.58
N LEU A 230 20.67 5.34 6.25
CA LEU A 230 21.54 4.96 7.36
C LEU A 230 21.06 5.67 8.62
N VAL A 231 21.02 4.99 9.77
CA VAL A 231 20.80 5.62 11.08
C VAL A 231 21.98 5.31 11.97
N ALA A 232 22.56 6.34 12.59
CA ALA A 232 23.83 6.20 13.27
C ALA A 232 24.04 7.17 14.44
N THR A 233 25.12 6.95 15.19
CA THR A 233 25.70 7.98 16.06
C THR A 233 26.83 8.75 15.37
N ASP A 234 27.39 9.72 16.07
CA ASP A 234 28.71 10.34 15.83
C ASP A 234 29.83 9.39 15.34
N ALA A 235 29.73 8.09 15.57
CA ALA A 235 30.60 7.05 15.05
C ALA A 235 30.74 7.02 13.51
N ILE A 236 29.85 7.65 12.73
CA ILE A 236 30.05 7.88 11.28
C ILE A 236 30.93 9.09 10.97
N GLY A 237 31.07 10.01 11.93
CA GLY A 237 31.90 11.22 11.84
C GLY A 237 33.39 10.92 11.70
N MET A 238 33.82 9.68 11.96
CA MET A 238 35.20 9.21 11.74
C MET A 238 35.22 7.77 11.18
N GLY A 239 36.16 7.50 10.28
CA GLY A 239 36.60 6.13 9.96
C GLY A 239 35.65 5.19 9.22
N LEU A 240 34.73 5.71 8.41
CA LEU A 240 33.94 4.90 7.46
C LEU A 240 33.91 5.52 6.05
N ASN A 241 34.00 4.67 5.02
CA ASN A 241 33.83 5.07 3.63
C ASN A 241 32.35 4.97 3.20
N LEU A 242 31.64 6.06 3.47
CA LEU A 242 30.18 6.22 3.39
C LEU A 242 29.79 7.30 2.36
N ASP A 243 29.27 6.89 1.21
CA ASP A 243 28.76 7.79 0.17
C ASP A 243 27.36 8.29 0.55
N VAL A 244 27.34 9.35 1.36
CA VAL A 244 26.12 10.00 1.88
C VAL A 244 25.90 11.31 1.14
N ASP A 245 24.69 11.55 0.65
CA ASP A 245 24.33 12.78 -0.07
C ASP A 245 23.70 13.82 0.90
N HIS A 246 23.09 13.34 1.99
CA HIS A 246 22.44 14.18 3.00
C HIS A 246 22.69 13.68 4.44
N VAL A 247 23.08 14.57 5.35
CA VAL A 247 23.16 14.28 6.80
C VAL A 247 22.04 15.02 7.54
N ALA A 248 21.20 14.29 8.28
CA ALA A 248 20.09 14.85 9.04
C ALA A 248 20.26 14.59 10.55
N PHE A 249 20.43 15.64 11.35
CA PHE A 249 20.55 15.54 12.80
C PHE A 249 19.16 15.37 13.43
N ALA A 250 18.97 14.28 14.19
CA ALA A 250 17.73 13.97 14.91
C ALA A 250 17.70 14.52 16.35
N SER A 251 18.88 14.85 16.89
CA SER A 251 19.14 15.55 18.15
C SER A 251 20.40 16.42 17.99
N ASP A 252 20.53 17.49 18.78
CA ASP A 252 21.73 18.34 18.87
C ASP A 252 22.50 18.15 20.20
N ARG A 253 22.12 17.16 21.01
CA ARG A 253 22.67 16.90 22.35
C ARG A 253 23.21 15.48 22.48
N LYS A 254 24.34 15.33 23.17
CA LYS A 254 24.96 14.04 23.51
C LYS A 254 25.37 13.95 24.99
N PHE A 255 25.61 12.73 25.45
CA PHE A 255 26.10 12.43 26.79
C PHE A 255 27.62 12.19 26.80
N ASP A 256 28.39 13.11 27.37
CA ASP A 256 29.86 13.02 27.48
C ASP A 256 30.28 12.23 28.73
N GLY A 257 29.62 11.11 29.04
CA GLY A 257 29.87 10.30 30.25
C GLY A 257 29.42 10.92 31.58
N TYR A 258 29.38 12.25 31.68
CA TYR A 258 28.99 13.00 32.88
C TYR A 258 27.65 13.73 32.76
N GLN A 259 27.35 14.34 31.60
CA GLN A 259 26.14 15.14 31.40
C GLN A 259 25.70 15.25 29.93
N PHE A 260 24.42 15.57 29.72
CA PHE A 260 23.81 15.78 28.40
C PHE A 260 23.96 17.25 27.92
N ARG A 261 25.04 17.57 27.20
CA ARG A 261 25.28 18.92 26.64
C ARG A 261 24.89 19.02 25.16
N ARG A 262 24.81 20.24 24.62
CA ARG A 262 24.78 20.48 23.16
C ARG A 262 26.13 20.12 22.54
N LEU A 263 26.11 19.68 21.29
CA LEU A 263 27.29 19.51 20.45
C LEU A 263 27.92 20.87 20.14
N ASN A 264 29.24 20.93 19.98
CA ASN A 264 29.91 22.11 19.46
C ASN A 264 29.92 22.11 17.92
N ALA A 265 30.20 23.25 17.30
CA ALA A 265 30.16 23.39 15.84
C ALA A 265 31.16 22.48 15.11
N ALA A 266 32.30 22.14 15.71
CA ALA A 266 33.29 21.24 15.10
C ALA A 266 32.85 19.76 15.16
N GLU A 267 32.20 19.33 16.25
CA GLU A 267 31.57 18.00 16.35
C GLU A 267 30.45 17.84 15.30
N LEU A 268 29.59 18.86 15.16
CA LEU A 268 28.58 18.91 14.10
C LEU A 268 29.22 18.90 12.70
N ALA A 269 30.31 19.63 12.49
CA ALA A 269 31.03 19.66 11.20
C ALA A 269 31.66 18.33 10.83
N GLN A 270 32.22 17.60 11.80
CA GLN A 270 32.84 16.30 11.59
C GLN A 270 31.84 15.24 11.12
N VAL A 271 30.58 15.36 11.55
CA VAL A 271 29.45 14.53 11.13
C VAL A 271 28.81 15.04 9.83
N ALA A 272 28.46 16.33 9.75
CA ALA A 272 27.85 16.95 8.56
C ALA A 272 28.78 16.87 7.34
N GLY A 273 30.09 16.99 7.54
CA GLY A 273 31.14 16.81 6.55
C GLY A 273 31.39 15.37 6.12
N ARG A 274 30.45 14.45 6.41
CA ARG A 274 30.31 13.14 5.76
C ARG A 274 29.32 13.17 4.59
N ALA A 275 28.48 14.20 4.47
CA ALA A 275 27.70 14.47 3.27
C ALA A 275 28.60 15.06 2.17
N GLY A 276 28.50 14.49 0.96
CA GLY A 276 29.34 14.84 -0.20
C GLY A 276 30.75 14.24 -0.11
N ARG A 277 31.27 13.71 -1.22
CA ARG A 277 32.61 13.10 -1.30
C ARG A 277 33.32 13.42 -2.62
N ALA A 278 34.65 13.57 -2.53
CA ALA A 278 35.48 14.06 -3.63
C ALA A 278 34.87 15.35 -4.21
N MET A 279 34.47 15.34 -5.48
CA MET A 279 33.84 16.46 -6.19
C MET A 279 32.30 16.51 -6.09
N ARG A 280 31.65 15.56 -5.40
CA ARG A 280 30.20 15.60 -5.16
C ARG A 280 29.89 16.46 -3.94
N ASP A 281 29.04 17.47 -4.14
CA ASP A 281 28.53 18.33 -3.08
C ASP A 281 27.64 17.55 -2.11
N GLY A 282 27.55 18.05 -0.87
CA GLY A 282 26.74 17.46 0.19
C GLY A 282 25.72 18.44 0.74
N THR A 283 24.67 17.90 1.37
CA THR A 283 23.70 18.70 2.12
C THR A 283 23.60 18.24 3.57
N PHE A 284 23.27 19.15 4.49
CA PHE A 284 22.98 18.80 5.88
C PHE A 284 21.73 19.52 6.39
N GLY A 285 21.08 18.99 7.43
CA GLY A 285 19.83 19.55 7.96
C GLY A 285 19.42 18.93 9.29
N THR A 286 18.22 19.28 9.75
CA THR A 286 17.67 18.78 11.02
C THR A 286 16.39 17.97 10.79
N THR A 287 16.09 17.05 11.70
CA THR A 287 14.93 16.15 11.62
C THR A 287 14.48 15.67 13.00
N GLY A 288 13.40 14.91 13.05
CA GLY A 288 12.94 14.21 14.26
C GLY A 288 12.56 15.17 15.40
N ARG A 289 13.45 15.29 16.39
CA ARG A 289 13.29 16.15 17.58
C ARG A 289 14.32 17.28 17.65
N CYS A 290 15.27 17.34 16.71
CA CYS A 290 16.27 18.40 16.66
C CYS A 290 15.62 19.74 16.27
N PRO A 291 15.78 20.81 17.07
CA PRO A 291 15.41 22.15 16.64
C PRO A 291 16.13 22.53 15.34
N PRO A 292 15.55 23.40 14.48
CA PRO A 292 16.28 24.00 13.36
C PRO A 292 17.56 24.69 13.83
N PHE A 293 18.64 24.54 13.06
CA PHE A 293 19.90 25.22 13.37
C PHE A 293 19.79 26.74 13.20
N GLU A 294 20.43 27.45 14.12
CA GLU A 294 20.60 28.90 14.10
C GLU A 294 21.44 29.31 12.86
N THR A 295 21.11 30.42 12.21
CA THR A 295 21.72 30.81 10.92
C THR A 295 23.25 30.92 10.99
N GLU A 296 23.77 31.43 12.10
CA GLU A 296 25.21 31.55 12.36
C GLU A 296 25.89 30.18 12.45
N LEU A 297 25.24 29.19 13.08
CA LEU A 297 25.73 27.81 13.15
C LEU A 297 25.70 27.14 11.77
N ALA A 298 24.64 27.35 10.99
CA ALA A 298 24.58 26.85 9.61
C ALA A 298 25.72 27.44 8.76
N GLN A 299 25.93 28.77 8.80
CA GLN A 299 27.01 29.43 8.08
C GLN A 299 28.41 29.00 8.55
N ALA A 300 28.62 28.74 9.85
CA ALA A 300 29.86 28.18 10.37
C ALA A 300 30.14 26.78 9.80
N LEU A 301 29.11 25.93 9.70
CA LEU A 301 29.20 24.58 9.13
C LEU A 301 29.46 24.59 7.61
N GLU A 302 28.83 25.49 6.86
CA GLU A 302 29.07 25.67 5.41
C GLU A 302 30.48 26.22 5.13
N SER A 303 30.88 27.28 5.83
CA SER A 303 32.20 27.92 5.68
C SER A 303 33.36 27.14 6.31
N HIS A 304 33.05 26.12 7.11
CA HIS A 304 34.01 25.34 7.92
C HIS A 304 34.86 26.21 8.88
N SER A 305 34.25 27.28 9.41
CA SER A 305 34.88 28.24 10.32
C SER A 305 34.42 27.97 11.76
N PHE A 306 35.37 27.63 12.65
CA PHE A 306 35.08 27.19 14.02
C PHE A 306 36.06 27.79 15.03
N GLU A 307 35.68 27.82 16.30
CA GLU A 307 36.56 28.30 17.37
C GLU A 307 37.86 27.45 17.46
N PRO A 308 39.05 28.07 17.50
CA PRO A 308 40.30 27.33 17.65
C PRO A 308 40.44 26.65 19.00
N ILE A 309 41.11 25.50 19.00
CA ILE A 309 41.45 24.75 20.22
C ILE A 309 42.49 25.56 21.01
N LYS A 310 42.22 25.77 22.30
CA LYS A 310 43.03 26.61 23.20
C LYS A 310 43.97 25.81 24.11
N VAL A 311 43.62 24.55 24.37
CA VAL A 311 44.35 23.59 25.20
C VAL A 311 44.24 22.17 24.63
N LEU A 312 45.27 21.35 24.82
CA LEU A 312 45.26 19.91 24.58
C LEU A 312 45.44 19.15 25.91
N GLN A 313 44.88 17.95 26.01
CA GLN A 313 45.10 17.06 27.15
C GLN A 313 46.53 16.52 27.11
N TRP A 314 47.15 16.39 28.28
CA TRP A 314 48.49 15.86 28.46
C TRP A 314 48.56 14.95 29.69
N ARG A 315 49.32 13.87 29.56
CA ARG A 315 49.70 12.96 30.64
C ARG A 315 51.22 12.76 30.55
N ASN A 316 51.90 12.70 31.69
CA ASN A 316 53.32 12.38 31.71
C ASN A 316 53.57 10.99 31.08
N THR A 317 54.62 10.86 30.27
CA THR A 317 55.04 9.60 29.64
C THR A 317 56.41 9.09 30.10
N ALA A 318 57.08 9.83 31.01
CA ALA A 318 58.24 9.39 31.75
C ALA A 318 57.79 8.94 33.15
N LEU A 319 57.22 7.73 33.21
CA LEU A 319 56.67 7.16 34.45
C LEU A 319 57.78 6.55 35.32
N ASP A 320 57.65 6.68 36.63
CA ASP A 320 58.58 6.10 37.61
C ASP A 320 57.99 4.83 38.23
N PHE A 321 58.50 3.67 37.81
CA PHE A 321 58.06 2.36 38.32
C PHE A 321 58.79 1.92 39.60
N THR A 322 59.57 2.79 40.27
CA THR A 322 60.34 2.42 41.47
C THR A 322 59.46 1.95 42.65
N SER A 323 58.22 2.43 42.73
CA SER A 323 57.17 1.95 43.65
C SER A 323 55.79 2.38 43.15
N ILE A 324 54.70 1.79 43.68
CA ILE A 324 53.32 2.24 43.39
C ILE A 324 53.16 3.75 43.67
N GLY A 325 53.71 4.25 44.77
CA GLY A 325 53.63 5.67 45.13
C GLY A 325 54.42 6.58 44.18
N ALA A 326 55.58 6.13 43.70
CA ALA A 326 56.35 6.84 42.68
C ALA A 326 55.61 6.87 41.33
N LEU A 327 54.97 5.75 40.95
CA LEU A 327 54.15 5.67 39.74
C LEU A 327 52.98 6.65 39.83
N GLN A 328 52.21 6.62 40.92
CA GLN A 328 51.11 7.55 41.19
C GLN A 328 51.58 9.03 41.16
N ALA A 329 52.72 9.35 41.77
CA ALA A 329 53.30 10.69 41.73
C ALA A 329 53.70 11.11 40.29
N SER A 330 54.31 10.21 39.51
CA SER A 330 54.71 10.47 38.13
C SER A 330 53.52 10.62 37.18
N LEU A 331 52.42 9.90 37.41
CA LEU A 331 51.13 10.06 36.72
C LEU A 331 50.40 11.36 37.13
N ALA A 332 50.69 11.89 38.32
CA ALA A 332 50.07 13.07 38.87
C ALA A 332 50.70 14.41 38.43
N GLU A 333 51.85 14.40 37.75
CA GLU A 333 52.54 15.60 37.28
C GLU A 333 51.63 16.49 36.41
N THR A 334 51.83 17.81 36.48
CA THR A 334 51.12 18.81 35.68
C THR A 334 52.02 19.35 34.54
N PRO A 335 51.44 19.68 33.38
CA PRO A 335 52.24 20.14 32.25
C PRO A 335 52.82 21.53 32.48
N LYS A 336 54.12 21.69 32.18
CA LYS A 336 54.87 22.95 32.32
C LYS A 336 54.76 23.90 31.09
N GLN A 337 53.96 23.54 30.09
CA GLN A 337 53.88 24.26 28.80
C GLN A 337 52.49 24.84 28.56
N ASN A 338 52.42 26.15 28.25
CA ASN A 338 51.17 26.86 27.98
C ASN A 338 50.41 26.25 26.79
N GLY A 339 49.12 25.96 26.96
CA GLY A 339 48.31 25.25 25.95
C GLY A 339 48.24 23.74 26.16
N LEU A 340 48.86 23.21 27.21
CA LEU A 340 48.59 21.86 27.71
C LEU A 340 47.85 21.94 29.04
N THR A 341 46.93 21.00 29.28
CA THR A 341 46.30 20.75 30.58
C THR A 341 46.52 19.30 30.99
N ARG A 342 46.58 19.01 32.30
CA ARG A 342 46.60 17.62 32.76
C ARG A 342 45.28 16.97 32.34
N ALA A 343 45.36 15.78 31.74
CA ALA A 343 44.20 14.99 31.36
C ALA A 343 43.35 14.62 32.60
N PRO A 344 42.02 14.45 32.44
CA PRO A 344 41.16 13.84 33.45
C PRO A 344 41.71 12.51 33.99
N ILE A 345 41.25 12.13 35.19
CA ILE A 345 41.57 10.83 35.78
C ILE A 345 40.87 9.75 34.93
N ALA A 346 41.66 8.96 34.21
CA ALA A 346 41.20 7.86 33.38
C ALA A 346 41.04 6.57 34.20
N GLU A 347 40.37 5.58 33.61
CA GLU A 347 40.09 4.27 34.21
C GLU A 347 41.36 3.54 34.67
N ASP A 348 42.45 3.61 33.91
CA ASP A 348 43.73 2.99 34.28
C ASP A 348 44.31 3.53 35.60
N ILE A 349 44.12 4.82 35.88
CA ILE A 349 44.47 5.45 37.17
C ILE A 349 43.50 5.03 38.28
N LEU A 350 42.19 4.92 38.02
CA LEU A 350 41.21 4.46 39.03
C LEU A 350 41.44 3.01 39.44
N VAL A 351 41.76 2.13 38.48
CA VAL A 351 42.13 0.74 38.74
C VAL A 351 43.42 0.68 39.56
N LEU A 352 44.45 1.49 39.23
CA LEU A 352 45.67 1.59 40.04
C LEU A 352 45.40 2.13 41.46
N GLU A 353 44.51 3.12 41.62
CA GLU A 353 44.12 3.66 42.94
C GLU A 353 43.34 2.67 43.79
N HIS A 354 42.63 1.70 43.18
CA HIS A 354 41.97 0.60 43.88
C HIS A 354 42.99 -0.48 44.25
N ALA A 355 43.76 -0.97 43.27
CA ALA A 355 44.79 -1.99 43.45
C ALA A 355 45.88 -1.58 44.47
N ALA A 356 46.20 -0.29 44.58
CA ALA A 356 47.13 0.26 45.58
C ALA A 356 46.64 0.18 47.05
N ARG A 357 45.38 -0.19 47.29
CA ARG A 357 44.76 -0.38 48.62
C ARG A 357 44.72 -1.86 49.04
N ASP A 358 44.98 -2.77 48.12
CA ASP A 358 45.03 -4.20 48.37
C ASP A 358 46.43 -4.58 48.89
N ASP A 359 46.50 -5.13 50.11
CA ASP A 359 47.75 -5.49 50.76
C ASP A 359 48.47 -6.66 50.09
N GLU A 360 47.77 -7.57 49.41
CA GLU A 360 48.39 -8.66 48.65
C GLU A 360 49.01 -8.11 47.36
N ILE A 361 48.33 -7.19 46.67
CA ILE A 361 48.88 -6.50 45.49
C ILE A 361 50.11 -5.66 45.88
N ARG A 362 50.05 -4.93 47.01
CA ARG A 362 51.18 -4.18 47.55
C ARG A 362 52.38 -5.07 47.88
N PHE A 363 52.13 -6.27 48.42
CA PHE A 363 53.18 -7.26 48.73
C PHE A 363 53.83 -7.82 47.46
N LEU A 364 53.05 -8.11 46.41
CA LEU A 364 53.54 -8.58 45.11
C LEU A 364 54.28 -7.48 44.33
N ALA A 365 53.83 -6.21 44.40
CA ALA A 365 54.40 -5.05 43.71
C ALA A 365 55.69 -4.48 44.36
N ASN A 366 56.55 -5.36 44.86
CA ASN A 366 57.76 -5.02 45.64
C ASN A 366 58.99 -4.64 44.79
N SER A 367 58.92 -4.74 43.46
CA SER A 367 60.04 -4.47 42.55
C SER A 367 59.61 -3.65 41.34
N ARG A 368 60.56 -2.99 40.69
CA ARG A 368 60.29 -2.14 39.51
C ARG A 368 59.53 -2.86 38.41
N GLN A 369 59.91 -4.11 38.11
CA GLN A 369 59.26 -4.93 37.08
C GLN A 369 57.84 -5.34 37.48
N ALA A 370 57.59 -5.57 38.78
CA ALA A 370 56.26 -5.86 39.30
C ALA A 370 55.33 -4.63 39.23
N VAL A 371 55.83 -3.43 39.58
CA VAL A 371 55.06 -2.18 39.45
C VAL A 371 54.78 -1.83 37.97
N GLU A 372 55.74 -2.07 37.08
CA GLU A 372 55.57 -1.92 35.63
C GLU A 372 54.54 -2.93 35.08
N ARG A 373 54.57 -4.19 35.52
CA ARG A 373 53.56 -5.22 35.22
C ARG A 373 52.17 -4.85 35.75
N LEU A 374 52.07 -4.33 36.98
CA LEU A 374 50.82 -3.87 37.58
C LEU A 374 50.18 -2.79 36.70
N TRP A 375 50.97 -1.78 36.29
CA TRP A 375 50.50 -0.72 35.41
C TRP A 375 50.06 -1.23 34.03
N ASP A 376 50.69 -2.28 33.51
CA ASP A 376 50.30 -2.92 32.26
C ASP A 376 48.95 -3.66 32.36
N VAL A 377 48.60 -4.17 33.55
CA VAL A 377 47.30 -4.78 33.84
C VAL A 377 46.23 -3.72 34.18
N CYS A 378 46.59 -2.61 34.84
CA CYS A 378 45.68 -1.47 35.02
C CYS A 378 45.20 -0.87 33.68
N GLN A 379 45.96 -1.05 32.60
CA GLN A 379 45.60 -0.62 31.24
C GLN A 379 44.66 -1.59 30.48
N VAL A 380 44.08 -2.61 31.12
CA VAL A 380 43.01 -3.42 30.50
C VAL A 380 41.76 -2.55 30.34
N PRO A 381 41.21 -2.34 29.13
CA PRO A 381 40.04 -1.49 28.94
C PRO A 381 38.74 -2.15 29.42
N ASP A 382 37.86 -1.40 30.09
CA ASP A 382 36.50 -1.85 30.35
C ASP A 382 35.60 -1.67 29.12
N TYR A 383 35.60 -2.68 28.26
CA TYR A 383 34.65 -2.76 27.15
C TYR A 383 33.19 -2.97 27.61
N ARG A 384 32.95 -3.44 28.84
CA ARG A 384 31.64 -3.81 29.40
C ARG A 384 30.94 -2.64 30.12
N LYS A 385 31.69 -1.63 30.56
CA LYS A 385 31.22 -0.45 31.32
C LYS A 385 30.51 -0.83 32.63
N ILE A 386 31.16 -1.70 33.39
CA ILE A 386 30.79 -2.14 34.74
C ILE A 386 31.21 -1.10 35.79
N SER A 387 31.17 -1.46 37.08
CA SER A 387 31.65 -0.53 38.12
C SER A 387 33.19 -0.51 38.15
N PRO A 388 33.84 0.64 38.39
CA PRO A 388 35.31 0.71 38.47
C PRO A 388 35.92 -0.20 39.54
N ALA A 389 35.17 -0.55 40.59
CA ALA A 389 35.60 -1.53 41.58
C ALA A 389 35.62 -2.95 40.99
N THR A 390 34.54 -3.35 40.30
CA THR A 390 34.43 -4.68 39.66
C THR A 390 35.43 -4.85 38.50
N HIS A 391 35.76 -3.77 37.80
CA HIS A 391 36.83 -3.80 36.80
C HIS A 391 38.23 -3.89 37.46
N ALA A 392 38.43 -3.21 38.59
CA ALA A 392 39.65 -3.35 39.38
C ALA A 392 39.83 -4.75 39.97
N GLU A 393 38.76 -5.41 40.43
CA GLU A 393 38.76 -6.82 40.88
C GLU A 393 39.25 -7.78 39.79
N LEU A 394 38.85 -7.54 38.53
CA LEU A 394 39.39 -8.29 37.39
C LEU A 394 40.89 -8.01 37.19
N ALA A 395 41.30 -6.74 37.24
CA ALA A 395 42.70 -6.35 37.07
C ALA A 395 43.61 -6.90 38.18
N THR A 396 43.18 -6.88 39.45
CA THR A 396 43.94 -7.47 40.57
C THR A 396 44.02 -8.99 40.46
N THR A 397 42.93 -9.65 40.02
CA THR A 397 42.93 -11.09 39.71
C THR A 397 43.96 -11.44 38.62
N LEU A 398 43.94 -10.72 37.49
CA LEU A 398 44.88 -10.94 36.38
C LEU A 398 46.34 -10.72 36.80
N TYR A 399 46.63 -9.65 37.54
CA TYR A 399 47.96 -9.40 38.09
C TYR A 399 48.37 -10.48 39.11
N GLY A 400 47.42 -10.95 39.92
CA GLY A 400 47.60 -12.04 40.88
C GLY A 400 48.09 -13.33 40.22
N PHE A 401 47.50 -13.73 39.08
CA PHE A 401 47.96 -14.85 38.28
C PHE A 401 49.36 -14.60 37.69
N LEU A 402 49.55 -13.47 37.00
CA LEU A 402 50.81 -13.15 36.32
C LEU A 402 52.02 -13.07 37.27
N MET A 403 51.80 -12.70 38.55
CA MET A 403 52.85 -12.64 39.56
C MET A 403 53.09 -13.95 40.35
N ARG A 404 52.13 -14.88 40.36
CA ARG A 404 52.23 -16.16 41.10
C ARG A 404 52.53 -17.36 40.20
N GLU A 405 51.86 -17.42 39.05
CA GLU A 405 51.86 -18.54 38.11
C GLU A 405 52.58 -18.18 36.79
N GLY A 406 52.99 -16.91 36.62
CA GLY A 406 53.70 -16.38 35.45
C GLY A 406 52.81 -16.18 34.22
N THR A 407 51.68 -16.87 34.13
CA THR A 407 50.65 -16.76 33.09
C THR A 407 49.25 -16.84 33.70
N ILE A 408 48.23 -16.44 32.96
CA ILE A 408 46.83 -16.64 33.34
C ILE A 408 46.47 -18.13 33.17
N PRO A 409 45.84 -18.81 34.15
CA PRO A 409 45.49 -20.22 34.05
C PRO A 409 44.61 -20.52 32.84
N THR A 410 45.02 -21.50 32.02
CA THR A 410 44.34 -21.82 30.75
C THR A 410 42.88 -22.22 30.98
N ASP A 411 42.61 -23.06 32.00
CA ASP A 411 41.25 -23.48 32.36
C ASP A 411 40.36 -22.32 32.86
N TRP A 412 40.96 -21.25 33.40
CA TRP A 412 40.21 -20.06 33.82
C TRP A 412 39.89 -19.19 32.60
N PHE A 413 40.88 -18.93 31.75
CA PHE A 413 40.70 -18.17 30.51
C PHE A 413 39.68 -18.83 29.57
N ALA A 414 39.75 -20.16 29.40
CA ALA A 414 38.81 -20.94 28.60
C ALA A 414 37.35 -20.71 29.03
N ARG A 415 37.05 -20.84 30.33
CA ARG A 415 35.69 -20.60 30.88
C ARG A 415 35.18 -19.19 30.63
N GLN A 416 36.05 -18.17 30.66
CA GLN A 416 35.65 -16.79 30.35
C GLN A 416 35.30 -16.59 28.87
N VAL A 417 35.98 -17.30 27.96
CA VAL A 417 35.66 -17.32 26.53
C VAL A 417 34.37 -18.12 26.25
N GLU A 418 34.18 -19.27 26.90
CA GLU A 418 32.94 -20.09 26.79
C GLU A 418 31.68 -19.38 27.32
N GLU A 419 31.81 -18.51 28.33
CA GLU A 419 30.71 -17.66 28.78
C GLU A 419 30.26 -16.66 27.71
N ALA A 420 31.21 -16.16 26.91
CA ALA A 420 30.95 -15.23 25.82
C ALA A 420 30.47 -15.91 24.52
N ASP A 421 30.90 -17.15 24.23
CA ASP A 421 30.64 -17.83 22.94
C ASP A 421 29.21 -18.37 22.76
N ARG A 422 28.24 -17.47 22.78
CA ARG A 422 26.81 -17.77 22.70
C ARG A 422 26.13 -16.81 21.73
N ALA A 423 25.67 -17.34 20.59
CA ALA A 423 25.09 -16.57 19.48
C ALA A 423 23.55 -16.41 19.57
N ASP A 424 22.92 -16.99 20.59
CA ASP A 424 21.51 -16.76 20.94
C ASP A 424 21.24 -15.35 21.49
N GLY A 425 19.95 -15.03 21.69
CA GLY A 425 19.52 -13.78 22.30
C GLY A 425 19.22 -12.65 21.30
N ASP A 426 19.16 -11.44 21.85
CA ASP A 426 18.83 -10.20 21.15
C ASP A 426 20.05 -9.29 20.93
N ILE A 427 19.81 -8.13 20.33
CA ILE A 427 20.84 -7.16 19.94
C ILE A 427 21.69 -6.70 21.14
N ASP A 428 21.06 -6.48 22.28
CA ASP A 428 21.74 -5.93 23.47
C ASP A 428 22.47 -7.06 24.24
N THR A 429 21.90 -8.28 24.28
CA THR A 429 22.59 -9.49 24.76
C THR A 429 23.87 -9.77 23.96
N LEU A 430 23.77 -9.77 22.63
CA LEU A 430 24.91 -10.00 21.73
C LEU A 430 25.95 -8.87 21.84
N SER A 431 25.51 -7.61 21.95
CA SER A 431 26.42 -6.47 22.17
C SER A 431 27.21 -6.60 23.47
N ASN A 432 26.57 -7.08 24.55
CA ASN A 432 27.23 -7.33 25.83
C ASN A 432 28.20 -8.53 25.78
N ARG A 433 27.87 -9.59 25.03
CA ARG A 433 28.82 -10.72 24.81
C ARG A 433 30.02 -10.29 23.96
N ILE A 434 29.82 -9.43 22.95
CA ILE A 434 30.90 -8.82 22.16
C ILE A 434 31.78 -7.91 23.03
N ALA A 435 31.19 -7.13 23.95
CA ALA A 435 31.93 -6.38 24.94
C ALA A 435 32.77 -7.30 25.85
N HIS A 436 32.21 -8.43 26.29
CA HIS A 436 32.91 -9.39 27.14
C HIS A 436 34.11 -10.04 26.42
N ILE A 437 33.93 -10.57 25.19
CA ILE A 437 35.04 -11.23 24.48
C ILE A 437 36.19 -10.28 24.16
N ARG A 438 35.94 -8.97 23.95
CA ARG A 438 37.02 -7.99 23.68
C ARG A 438 38.04 -7.87 24.80
N THR A 439 37.63 -7.98 26.05
CA THR A 439 38.56 -7.99 27.20
C THR A 439 39.53 -9.18 27.08
N TRP A 440 39.04 -10.35 26.65
CA TRP A 440 39.84 -11.55 26.42
C TRP A 440 40.66 -11.48 25.14
N THR A 441 40.14 -10.90 24.06
CA THR A 441 40.91 -10.58 22.84
C THR A 441 42.08 -9.63 23.14
N PHE A 442 41.89 -8.64 24.01
CA PHE A 442 42.96 -7.75 24.47
C PHE A 442 44.02 -8.50 25.30
N ALA A 443 43.59 -9.32 26.26
CA ALA A 443 44.48 -10.15 27.07
C ALA A 443 45.29 -11.15 26.21
N ALA A 444 44.66 -11.83 25.24
CA ALA A 444 45.34 -12.76 24.34
C ALA A 444 46.32 -12.04 23.38
N ASN A 445 46.12 -10.76 23.09
CA ASN A 445 47.08 -9.94 22.32
C ASN A 445 48.32 -9.53 23.14
N ARG A 446 48.39 -9.82 24.45
CA ARG A 446 49.59 -9.60 25.27
C ARG A 446 50.56 -10.80 25.08
N PRO A 447 51.86 -10.56 24.86
CA PRO A 447 52.77 -11.58 24.33
C PRO A 447 53.19 -12.65 25.35
N ASP A 448 52.98 -12.38 26.64
CA ASP A 448 53.51 -13.17 27.76
C ASP A 448 52.48 -13.38 28.88
N TRP A 449 51.18 -13.21 28.58
CA TRP A 449 50.10 -13.41 29.56
C TRP A 449 49.46 -14.81 29.52
N LEU A 450 49.67 -15.55 28.43
CA LEU A 450 49.11 -16.90 28.21
C LEU A 450 50.22 -17.84 27.75
N VAL A 451 50.05 -19.14 27.98
CA VAL A 451 51.00 -20.18 27.56
C VAL A 451 51.07 -20.30 26.03
N ASP A 452 49.92 -20.16 25.35
CA ASP A 452 49.82 -20.08 23.89
C ASP A 452 48.97 -18.86 23.46
N PRO A 453 49.58 -17.68 23.29
CA PRO A 453 48.86 -16.48 22.87
C PRO A 453 48.33 -16.56 21.44
N GLU A 454 48.95 -17.33 20.54
CA GLU A 454 48.56 -17.39 19.13
C GLU A 454 47.27 -18.22 18.96
N HIS A 455 47.17 -19.37 19.64
CA HIS A 455 45.94 -20.15 19.73
C HIS A 455 44.79 -19.31 20.29
N TRP A 456 44.99 -18.68 21.46
CA TRP A 456 43.93 -17.92 22.12
C TRP A 456 43.53 -16.64 21.37
N GLN A 457 44.44 -15.99 20.63
CA GLN A 457 44.08 -14.93 19.67
C GLN A 457 43.19 -15.45 18.54
N GLY A 458 43.45 -16.66 18.04
CA GLY A 458 42.61 -17.32 17.05
C GLY A 458 41.21 -17.61 17.57
N VAL A 459 41.10 -18.24 18.75
CA VAL A 459 39.82 -18.58 19.38
C VAL A 459 39.01 -17.33 19.72
N ALA A 460 39.59 -16.35 20.43
CA ALA A 460 38.86 -15.15 20.83
C ALA A 460 38.39 -14.30 19.64
N ARG A 461 39.16 -14.27 18.54
CA ARG A 461 38.77 -13.62 17.29
C ARG A 461 37.63 -14.37 16.59
N ALA A 462 37.66 -15.70 16.56
CA ALA A 462 36.57 -16.50 16.00
C ALA A 462 35.25 -16.28 16.76
N VAL A 463 35.32 -16.13 18.08
CA VAL A 463 34.15 -15.78 18.92
C VAL A 463 33.68 -14.34 18.68
N GLU A 464 34.56 -13.32 18.63
CA GLU A 464 34.12 -11.95 18.28
C GLU A 464 33.47 -11.90 16.89
N ASP A 465 34.01 -12.60 15.89
CA ASP A 465 33.45 -12.63 14.53
C ASP A 465 32.09 -13.36 14.48
N LYS A 466 31.96 -14.54 15.12
CA LYS A 466 30.71 -15.31 15.24
C LYS A 466 29.59 -14.48 15.90
N LEU A 467 29.91 -13.80 16.99
CA LEU A 467 28.96 -12.89 17.67
C LEU A 467 28.65 -11.64 16.81
N SER A 468 29.64 -11.12 16.08
CA SER A 468 29.48 -9.95 15.22
C SER A 468 28.56 -10.19 14.03
N ASP A 469 28.60 -11.40 13.46
CA ASP A 469 27.73 -11.80 12.36
C ASP A 469 26.32 -12.08 12.87
N ALA A 470 26.17 -12.78 14.00
CA ALA A 470 24.86 -12.94 14.67
C ALA A 470 24.22 -11.57 15.00
N LEU A 471 25.02 -10.60 15.47
CA LEU A 471 24.55 -9.24 15.71
C LEU A 471 24.18 -8.51 14.41
N HIS A 472 24.93 -8.72 13.32
CA HIS A 472 24.56 -8.18 12.00
C HIS A 472 23.21 -8.74 11.54
N ASP A 473 23.01 -10.05 11.63
CA ASP A 473 21.75 -10.69 11.25
C ASP A 473 20.59 -10.16 12.09
N ARG A 474 20.73 -10.05 13.41
CA ARG A 474 19.68 -9.46 14.28
C ARG A 474 19.37 -8.01 13.93
N LEU A 475 20.36 -7.19 13.59
CA LEU A 475 20.14 -5.81 13.14
C LEU A 475 19.41 -5.80 11.79
N THR A 476 19.79 -6.66 10.85
CA THR A 476 19.16 -6.78 9.53
C THR A 476 17.73 -7.31 9.62
N GLU A 477 17.45 -8.36 10.41
CA GLU A 477 16.10 -8.86 10.71
C GLU A 477 15.17 -7.77 11.29
N ARG A 478 15.72 -6.94 12.20
CA ARG A 478 14.95 -5.92 12.91
C ARG A 478 14.76 -4.63 12.10
N PHE A 479 15.72 -4.21 11.28
CA PHE A 479 15.73 -2.88 10.65
C PHE A 479 15.65 -2.88 9.12
N VAL A 480 15.64 -4.04 8.47
CA VAL A 480 15.52 -4.19 7.01
C VAL A 480 14.38 -5.15 6.68
N ASP A 481 13.39 -4.72 5.89
CA ASP A 481 12.51 -5.67 5.21
C ASP A 481 13.23 -6.24 3.98
N ARG A 482 13.70 -7.49 4.12
CA ARG A 482 14.37 -8.24 3.06
C ARG A 482 13.53 -8.33 1.77
N ARG A 483 12.18 -8.28 1.85
CA ARG A 483 11.30 -8.30 0.66
C ARG A 483 11.40 -6.99 -0.12
N THR A 484 11.17 -5.85 0.54
CA THR A 484 11.30 -4.52 -0.07
C THR A 484 12.70 -4.27 -0.59
N SER A 485 13.76 -4.66 0.13
CA SER A 485 15.15 -4.51 -0.33
C SER A 485 15.42 -5.26 -1.64
N VAL A 486 15.07 -6.54 -1.74
CA VAL A 486 15.29 -7.34 -2.96
C VAL A 486 14.47 -6.80 -4.14
N LEU A 487 13.21 -6.43 -3.91
CA LEU A 487 12.35 -5.82 -4.93
C LEU A 487 12.94 -4.50 -5.46
N MET A 488 13.35 -3.61 -4.54
CA MET A 488 13.94 -2.31 -4.87
C MET A 488 15.32 -2.42 -5.52
N ARG A 489 16.03 -3.55 -5.35
CA ARG A 489 17.26 -3.85 -6.08
C ARG A 489 16.96 -4.24 -7.54
N ARG A 490 16.10 -5.24 -7.78
CA ARG A 490 15.72 -5.69 -9.13
C ARG A 490 15.09 -4.57 -9.96
N LEU A 491 14.27 -3.71 -9.34
CA LEU A 491 13.69 -2.51 -9.98
C LEU A 491 14.73 -1.46 -10.43
N ARG A 492 15.94 -1.45 -9.87
CA ARG A 492 17.03 -0.55 -10.29
C ARG A 492 18.00 -1.21 -11.28
N GLU A 493 18.11 -2.54 -11.26
CA GLU A 493 18.95 -3.33 -12.16
C GLU A 493 18.43 -3.31 -13.63
N ASN A 494 17.27 -2.69 -13.89
CA ASN A 494 16.59 -2.65 -15.20
C ASN A 494 16.30 -4.04 -15.81
N ALA A 495 16.30 -5.10 -14.98
CA ALA A 495 15.92 -6.43 -15.37
C ALA A 495 14.47 -6.44 -15.90
N THR A 496 14.24 -7.14 -17.01
CA THR A 496 12.91 -7.41 -17.55
C THR A 496 12.18 -8.36 -16.61
N LEU A 497 11.36 -7.81 -15.70
CA LEU A 497 10.55 -8.56 -14.74
C LEU A 497 9.66 -9.59 -15.47
N GLU A 498 9.82 -10.87 -15.13
CA GLU A 498 9.07 -11.94 -15.78
C GLU A 498 7.60 -11.88 -15.37
N THR A 499 6.77 -11.33 -16.27
CA THR A 499 5.34 -11.09 -16.08
C THR A 499 4.54 -12.17 -16.80
N ASN A 500 4.13 -13.19 -16.06
CA ASN A 500 3.34 -14.31 -16.55
C ASN A 500 1.84 -14.07 -16.25
N ILE A 501 1.01 -14.02 -17.29
CA ILE A 501 -0.43 -13.83 -17.15
C ILE A 501 -1.12 -15.18 -17.32
N GLY A 502 -1.74 -15.68 -16.24
CA GLY A 502 -2.42 -16.96 -16.20
C GLY A 502 -3.66 -16.99 -17.10
N LYS A 503 -4.06 -18.19 -17.54
CA LYS A 503 -5.26 -18.41 -18.38
C LYS A 503 -6.57 -17.91 -17.74
N THR A 504 -6.57 -17.75 -16.42
CA THR A 504 -7.66 -17.20 -15.58
C THR A 504 -7.70 -15.66 -15.51
N GLY A 505 -6.69 -14.98 -16.07
CA GLY A 505 -6.51 -13.53 -15.99
C GLY A 505 -5.63 -13.05 -14.82
N GLU A 506 -5.13 -13.95 -13.97
CA GLU A 506 -4.20 -13.61 -12.89
C GLU A 506 -2.86 -13.09 -13.43
N VAL A 507 -2.40 -11.96 -12.90
CA VAL A 507 -1.14 -11.30 -13.30
C VAL A 507 -0.08 -11.64 -12.26
N VAL A 508 0.85 -12.51 -12.64
CA VAL A 508 1.97 -12.96 -11.81
C VAL A 508 3.25 -12.28 -12.28
N VAL A 509 4.00 -11.68 -11.37
CA VAL A 509 5.34 -11.13 -11.65
C VAL A 509 6.33 -11.78 -10.71
N GLU A 510 7.42 -12.36 -11.22
CA GLU A 510 8.46 -13.00 -10.40
C GLU A 510 7.87 -14.02 -9.38
N GLY A 511 6.86 -14.80 -9.81
CA GLY A 511 6.14 -15.77 -8.97
C GLY A 511 5.06 -15.22 -8.03
N HIS A 512 4.84 -13.90 -7.99
CA HIS A 512 3.89 -13.25 -7.08
C HIS A 512 2.65 -12.69 -7.80
N ILE A 513 1.45 -13.05 -7.33
CA ILE A 513 0.17 -12.53 -7.86
C ILE A 513 0.00 -11.06 -7.44
N ILE A 514 0.07 -10.13 -8.40
CA ILE A 514 -0.15 -8.68 -8.16
C ILE A 514 -1.64 -8.33 -8.28
N GLY A 515 -2.38 -9.04 -9.12
CA GLY A 515 -3.80 -8.76 -9.39
C GLY A 515 -4.37 -9.62 -10.50
N ARG A 516 -5.47 -9.15 -11.09
CA ARG A 516 -6.23 -9.87 -12.12
C ARG A 516 -6.71 -8.91 -13.21
N LEU A 517 -6.52 -9.28 -14.48
CA LEU A 517 -6.87 -8.50 -15.68
C LEU A 517 -8.11 -9.10 -16.37
N ASP A 518 -9.29 -8.64 -15.98
CA ASP A 518 -10.58 -9.03 -16.56
C ASP A 518 -10.93 -8.08 -17.72
N GLY A 519 -10.95 -8.60 -18.95
CA GLY A 519 -11.06 -7.78 -20.16
C GLY A 519 -9.90 -6.79 -20.26
N PHE A 520 -10.21 -5.51 -20.03
CA PHE A 520 -9.27 -4.37 -19.97
C PHE A 520 -9.26 -3.66 -18.60
N MET A 521 -9.79 -4.30 -17.55
CA MET A 521 -9.81 -3.79 -16.18
C MET A 521 -8.79 -4.56 -15.33
N PHE A 522 -7.85 -3.86 -14.68
CA PHE A 522 -6.88 -4.45 -13.76
C PHE A 522 -7.29 -4.25 -12.30
N THR A 523 -7.70 -5.34 -11.64
CA THR A 523 -8.01 -5.35 -10.21
C THR A 523 -6.79 -5.81 -9.42
N PRO A 524 -6.14 -4.96 -8.60
CA PRO A 524 -5.02 -5.36 -7.76
C PRO A 524 -5.48 -6.29 -6.61
N ALA A 525 -4.61 -7.21 -6.20
CA ALA A 525 -4.89 -8.17 -5.13
C ALA A 525 -4.90 -7.49 -3.75
N ALA A 526 -5.88 -7.81 -2.91
CA ALA A 526 -6.07 -7.18 -1.59
C ALA A 526 -4.94 -7.44 -0.58
N SER A 527 -4.05 -8.40 -0.84
CA SER A 527 -2.82 -8.63 -0.10
C SER A 527 -1.77 -7.52 -0.27
N ALA A 528 -1.84 -6.75 -1.37
CA ALA A 528 -0.95 -5.63 -1.65
C ALA A 528 -1.44 -4.33 -0.98
N ALA A 529 -1.46 -4.31 0.35
CA ALA A 529 -1.90 -3.17 1.16
C ALA A 529 -0.72 -2.41 1.78
N GLY A 530 0.02 -1.62 0.98
CA GLY A 530 1.19 -0.89 1.46
C GLY A 530 1.82 0.07 0.45
N SER A 531 2.97 0.65 0.82
CA SER A 531 3.77 1.49 -0.09
C SER A 531 4.31 0.67 -1.28
N GLU A 532 4.65 -0.61 -1.03
CA GLU A 532 5.09 -1.56 -2.07
C GLU A 532 4.07 -1.67 -3.21
N ALA A 533 2.78 -1.67 -2.88
CA ALA A 533 1.70 -1.88 -3.83
C ALA A 533 1.70 -0.86 -4.98
N LYS A 534 2.06 0.40 -4.70
CA LYS A 534 2.11 1.45 -5.73
C LYS A 534 3.34 1.33 -6.64
N ALA A 535 4.45 0.81 -6.12
CA ALA A 535 5.64 0.49 -6.92
C ALA A 535 5.40 -0.76 -7.79
N LEU A 536 4.86 -1.83 -7.19
CA LEU A 536 4.48 -3.07 -7.87
C LEU A 536 3.44 -2.83 -8.96
N ALA A 537 2.39 -2.05 -8.68
CA ALA A 537 1.40 -1.67 -9.67
C ALA A 537 2.01 -0.88 -10.84
N SER A 538 2.95 0.05 -10.59
CA SER A 538 3.62 0.81 -11.66
C SER A 538 4.57 -0.04 -12.51
N ALA A 539 5.23 -1.03 -11.91
CA ALA A 539 6.01 -2.03 -12.64
C ALA A 539 5.10 -2.92 -13.51
N ALA A 540 4.02 -3.45 -12.93
CA ALA A 540 3.02 -4.25 -13.63
C ALA A 540 2.35 -3.48 -14.77
N GLN A 541 1.99 -2.21 -14.60
CA GLN A 541 1.45 -1.33 -15.65
C GLN A 541 2.32 -1.32 -16.91
N LYS A 542 3.64 -1.23 -16.75
CA LYS A 542 4.59 -1.18 -17.89
C LYS A 542 4.69 -2.52 -18.63
N ALA A 543 4.47 -3.65 -17.95
CA ALA A 543 4.40 -4.97 -18.57
C ALA A 543 3.02 -5.26 -19.19
N LEU A 544 1.94 -4.84 -18.53
CA LEU A 544 0.56 -5.07 -18.95
C LEU A 544 0.18 -4.36 -20.25
N ALA A 545 0.80 -3.22 -20.57
CA ALA A 545 0.53 -2.46 -21.79
C ALA A 545 0.59 -3.34 -23.07
N GLY A 546 1.62 -4.21 -23.20
CA GLY A 546 1.77 -5.08 -24.37
C GLY A 546 0.67 -6.13 -24.53
N GLU A 547 0.19 -6.73 -23.43
CA GLU A 547 -0.95 -7.66 -23.47
C GLU A 547 -2.28 -6.90 -23.67
N ILE A 548 -2.41 -5.67 -23.19
CA ILE A 548 -3.60 -4.84 -23.42
C ILE A 548 -3.73 -4.52 -24.92
N ASP A 549 -2.65 -4.13 -25.61
CA ASP A 549 -2.66 -3.91 -27.06
C ASP A 549 -2.88 -5.21 -27.85
N ALA A 550 -2.30 -6.33 -27.41
CA ALA A 550 -2.54 -7.65 -28.00
C ALA A 550 -3.98 -8.14 -27.80
N ARG A 551 -4.64 -7.81 -26.68
CA ARG A 551 -6.07 -8.05 -26.44
C ARG A 551 -6.94 -7.14 -27.28
N ALA A 552 -6.61 -5.85 -27.37
CA ALA A 552 -7.36 -4.88 -28.17
C ALA A 552 -7.35 -5.27 -29.66
N THR A 553 -6.19 -5.67 -30.18
CA THR A 553 -6.04 -6.19 -31.55
C THR A 553 -6.88 -7.46 -31.78
N ARG A 554 -6.80 -8.44 -30.87
CA ARG A 554 -7.61 -9.68 -30.94
C ARG A 554 -9.12 -9.40 -30.88
N LEU A 555 -9.56 -8.46 -30.05
CA LEU A 555 -10.97 -8.08 -29.92
C LEU A 555 -11.47 -7.32 -31.16
N ALA A 556 -10.68 -6.39 -31.70
CA ALA A 556 -11.02 -5.67 -32.93
C ALA A 556 -11.23 -6.63 -34.13
N GLN A 557 -10.50 -7.75 -34.15
CA GLN A 557 -10.59 -8.81 -35.16
C GLN A 557 -11.51 -9.98 -34.76
N ALA A 558 -12.12 -9.97 -33.58
CA ALA A 558 -12.94 -11.07 -33.08
C ALA A 558 -14.19 -11.32 -33.95
N ALA A 559 -14.57 -12.58 -34.16
CA ALA A 559 -15.79 -12.95 -34.89
C ALA A 559 -17.07 -12.67 -34.07
N ASP A 560 -18.20 -12.40 -34.74
CA ASP A 560 -19.48 -12.02 -34.11
C ASP A 560 -19.98 -13.00 -33.02
N GLY A 561 -19.68 -14.29 -33.18
CA GLY A 561 -20.05 -15.34 -32.22
C GLY A 561 -19.22 -15.38 -30.93
N GLN A 562 -18.12 -14.62 -30.85
CA GLN A 562 -17.32 -14.49 -29.62
C GLN A 562 -17.84 -13.39 -28.67
N LEU A 563 -18.79 -12.58 -29.14
CA LEU A 563 -19.39 -11.46 -28.44
C LEU A 563 -20.82 -11.79 -28.03
N VAL A 564 -21.17 -11.52 -26.77
CA VAL A 564 -22.50 -11.80 -26.19
C VAL A 564 -22.97 -10.60 -25.38
N LEU A 565 -24.22 -10.19 -25.58
CA LEU A 565 -24.91 -9.23 -24.71
C LEU A 565 -25.57 -9.99 -23.56
N ALA A 566 -25.15 -9.71 -22.33
CA ALA A 566 -25.75 -10.25 -21.11
C ALA A 566 -27.01 -9.46 -20.70
N THR A 567 -27.71 -9.92 -19.65
CA THR A 567 -28.89 -9.23 -19.08
C THR A 567 -28.54 -7.85 -18.51
N ASP A 568 -27.37 -7.75 -17.88
CA ASP A 568 -26.83 -6.59 -17.13
C ASP A 568 -26.37 -5.41 -18.02
N ASP A 569 -26.88 -5.32 -19.25
CA ASP A 569 -26.47 -4.43 -20.35
C ASP A 569 -24.98 -4.55 -20.76
N THR A 570 -24.24 -5.58 -20.30
CA THR A 570 -22.80 -5.74 -20.57
C THR A 570 -22.55 -6.60 -21.81
N ILE A 571 -21.73 -6.08 -22.72
CA ILE A 571 -21.13 -6.84 -23.82
C ILE A 571 -19.90 -7.57 -23.29
N ARG A 572 -19.89 -8.89 -23.48
CA ARG A 572 -18.84 -9.80 -23.02
C ARG A 572 -18.17 -10.47 -24.21
N TRP A 573 -16.84 -10.45 -24.25
CA TRP A 573 -16.00 -11.17 -25.21
C TRP A 573 -15.39 -12.39 -24.52
N LEU A 574 -15.66 -13.60 -25.01
CA LEU A 574 -15.21 -14.85 -24.37
C LEU A 574 -15.55 -14.91 -22.85
N GLY A 575 -16.68 -14.34 -22.46
CA GLY A 575 -17.16 -14.21 -21.07
C GLY A 575 -16.67 -12.96 -20.32
N GLN A 576 -15.54 -12.36 -20.74
CA GLN A 576 -14.92 -11.19 -20.12
C GLN A 576 -15.65 -9.89 -20.48
N PRO A 577 -15.93 -8.97 -19.53
CA PRO A 577 -16.63 -7.72 -19.81
C PRO A 577 -15.75 -6.75 -20.61
N VAL A 578 -16.27 -6.17 -21.70
CA VAL A 578 -15.52 -5.25 -22.57
C VAL A 578 -16.29 -3.95 -22.89
N GLY A 579 -17.61 -3.93 -22.75
CA GLY A 579 -18.42 -2.72 -22.93
C GLY A 579 -19.76 -2.82 -22.20
N LYS A 580 -20.40 -1.69 -21.90
CA LYS A 580 -21.78 -1.64 -21.41
C LYS A 580 -22.61 -0.71 -22.29
N LEU A 581 -23.84 -1.10 -22.61
CA LEU A 581 -24.77 -0.25 -23.35
C LEU A 581 -25.12 1.00 -22.52
N ILE A 582 -25.30 2.13 -23.20
CA ILE A 582 -25.85 3.35 -22.62
C ILE A 582 -26.98 3.89 -23.51
N ALA A 583 -27.94 4.56 -22.88
CA ALA A 583 -29.10 5.12 -23.55
C ALA A 583 -28.72 6.14 -24.64
N ALA A 584 -29.56 6.21 -25.66
CA ALA A 584 -29.50 7.18 -26.74
C ALA A 584 -30.92 7.71 -27.05
N GLU A 585 -31.00 8.76 -27.87
CA GLU A 585 -32.26 9.38 -28.27
C GLU A 585 -33.16 8.38 -29.04
N GLU A 586 -32.57 7.69 -30.02
CA GLU A 586 -33.22 6.60 -30.77
C GLU A 586 -33.16 5.27 -30.00
N THR A 587 -34.33 4.68 -29.73
CA THR A 587 -34.46 3.42 -28.96
C THR A 587 -33.77 2.23 -29.64
N LEU A 588 -33.64 2.26 -30.97
CA LEU A 588 -33.00 1.20 -31.78
C LEU A 588 -31.50 1.44 -32.03
N LYS A 589 -30.92 2.55 -31.56
CA LYS A 589 -29.50 2.90 -31.76
C LYS A 589 -28.82 3.28 -30.42
N PRO A 590 -28.77 2.38 -29.42
CA PRO A 590 -27.96 2.60 -28.21
C PRO A 590 -26.48 2.78 -28.57
N ARG A 591 -25.70 3.35 -27.64
CA ARG A 591 -24.24 3.50 -27.79
C ARG A 591 -23.52 2.50 -26.88
N VAL A 592 -22.34 2.03 -27.29
CA VAL A 592 -21.46 1.27 -26.38
C VAL A 592 -20.57 2.23 -25.60
N ARG A 593 -20.52 2.10 -24.28
CA ARG A 593 -19.45 2.65 -23.44
C ARG A 593 -18.44 1.55 -23.13
N LEU A 594 -17.21 1.69 -23.62
CA LEU A 594 -16.11 0.76 -23.35
C LEU A 594 -15.87 0.57 -21.84
N ILE A 595 -15.61 -0.67 -21.41
CA ILE A 595 -15.16 -1.00 -20.05
C ILE A 595 -13.64 -1.24 -20.13
N ALA A 596 -12.86 -0.23 -19.79
CA ALA A 596 -11.41 -0.28 -19.77
C ALA A 596 -10.83 0.81 -18.85
N ASP A 597 -9.70 0.51 -18.21
CA ASP A 597 -8.91 1.46 -17.43
C ASP A 597 -8.23 2.53 -18.31
N GLU A 598 -7.56 3.49 -17.67
CA GLU A 598 -6.77 4.57 -18.28
C GLU A 598 -5.65 4.08 -19.23
N TYR A 599 -5.31 2.79 -19.22
CA TYR A 599 -4.23 2.21 -20.02
C TYR A 599 -4.61 1.98 -21.49
N LEU A 600 -5.89 1.71 -21.80
CA LEU A 600 -6.33 1.49 -23.19
C LEU A 600 -6.66 2.83 -23.87
N THR A 601 -5.70 3.35 -24.64
CA THR A 601 -5.73 4.69 -25.24
C THR A 601 -5.37 4.65 -26.73
N GLY A 602 -5.66 5.74 -27.47
CA GLY A 602 -5.31 5.88 -28.88
C GLY A 602 -5.96 4.84 -29.81
N ALA A 603 -5.31 4.55 -30.94
CA ALA A 603 -5.87 3.72 -32.00
C ALA A 603 -6.35 2.31 -31.58
N PRO A 604 -5.69 1.58 -30.66
CA PRO A 604 -6.22 0.30 -30.14
C PRO A 604 -7.58 0.45 -29.46
N ARG A 605 -7.81 1.54 -28.72
CA ARG A 605 -9.09 1.86 -28.09
C ARG A 605 -10.18 2.11 -29.13
N ASP A 606 -9.87 2.92 -30.14
CA ASP A 606 -10.82 3.31 -31.18
C ASP A 606 -11.20 2.13 -32.08
N ALA A 607 -10.25 1.23 -32.37
CA ALA A 607 -10.50 -0.01 -33.10
C ALA A 607 -11.46 -0.95 -32.34
N VAL A 608 -11.28 -1.09 -31.02
CA VAL A 608 -12.19 -1.87 -30.17
C VAL A 608 -13.58 -1.22 -30.12
N GLN A 609 -13.66 0.10 -29.89
CA GLN A 609 -14.93 0.82 -29.85
C GLN A 609 -15.71 0.66 -31.17
N ALA A 610 -15.04 0.86 -32.31
CA ALA A 610 -15.65 0.68 -33.63
C ALA A 610 -16.14 -0.75 -33.87
N ARG A 611 -15.39 -1.77 -33.41
CA ARG A 611 -15.81 -3.18 -33.52
C ARG A 611 -17.04 -3.49 -32.66
N LEU A 612 -17.10 -2.98 -31.43
CA LEU A 612 -18.25 -3.18 -30.54
C LEU A 612 -19.51 -2.45 -31.04
N ASP A 613 -19.38 -1.20 -31.52
CA ASP A 613 -20.50 -0.47 -32.11
C ASP A 613 -21.01 -1.12 -33.42
N LEU A 614 -20.10 -1.65 -34.26
CA LEU A 614 -20.46 -2.42 -35.46
C LEU A 614 -21.22 -3.70 -35.09
N TRP A 615 -20.68 -4.51 -34.18
CA TRP A 615 -21.33 -5.73 -33.71
C TRP A 615 -22.71 -5.45 -33.12
N LEU A 616 -22.85 -4.40 -32.30
CA LEU A 616 -24.13 -4.09 -31.66
C LEU A 616 -25.20 -3.69 -32.68
N ARG A 617 -24.85 -2.90 -33.70
CA ARG A 617 -25.76 -2.56 -34.81
C ARG A 617 -26.22 -3.82 -35.54
N SER A 618 -25.28 -4.65 -36.01
CA SER A 618 -25.59 -5.90 -36.71
C SER A 618 -26.39 -6.89 -35.84
N HIS A 619 -26.16 -6.91 -34.52
CA HIS A 619 -26.93 -7.73 -33.59
C HIS A 619 -28.38 -7.25 -33.45
N ILE A 620 -28.59 -5.94 -33.31
CA ILE A 620 -29.91 -5.32 -33.18
C ILE A 620 -30.69 -5.45 -34.49
N GLU A 621 -30.07 -5.13 -35.63
CA GLU A 621 -30.67 -5.24 -36.96
C GLU A 621 -31.07 -6.68 -37.27
N ARG A 622 -30.23 -7.68 -36.95
CA ARG A 622 -30.53 -9.10 -37.16
C ARG A 622 -31.68 -9.64 -36.29
N LEU A 623 -31.87 -9.14 -35.07
CA LEU A 623 -32.96 -9.60 -34.17
C LEU A 623 -34.26 -8.79 -34.33
N LEU A 624 -34.18 -7.52 -34.71
CA LEU A 624 -35.34 -6.63 -34.90
C LEU A 624 -35.56 -6.28 -36.38
N GLU A 625 -35.04 -7.08 -37.31
CA GLU A 625 -35.06 -6.88 -38.77
C GLU A 625 -36.43 -6.41 -39.32
N PRO A 626 -37.59 -6.94 -38.87
CA PRO A 626 -38.90 -6.43 -39.29
C PRO A 626 -39.14 -4.94 -38.98
N LEU A 627 -38.59 -4.39 -37.90
CA LEU A 627 -38.70 -2.96 -37.57
C LEU A 627 -37.86 -2.10 -38.52
N PHE A 628 -36.61 -2.50 -38.79
CA PHE A 628 -35.75 -1.78 -39.73
C PHE A 628 -36.32 -1.81 -41.15
N ARG A 629 -36.80 -2.99 -41.58
CA ARG A 629 -37.47 -3.16 -42.87
C ARG A 629 -38.76 -2.35 -42.99
N LEU A 630 -39.52 -2.20 -41.91
CA LEU A 630 -40.74 -1.36 -41.85
C LEU A 630 -40.42 0.15 -41.84
N ALA A 631 -39.36 0.56 -41.14
CA ALA A 631 -38.95 1.96 -41.07
C ALA A 631 -38.37 2.47 -42.40
N ALA A 632 -37.56 1.65 -43.08
CA ALA A 632 -36.92 1.94 -44.37
C ALA A 632 -37.86 1.77 -45.59
N ALA A 633 -39.09 1.27 -45.41
CA ALA A 633 -40.01 1.02 -46.52
C ALA A 633 -40.53 2.32 -47.14
N GLU A 634 -40.07 2.69 -48.35
CA GLU A 634 -40.48 3.93 -49.02
C GLU A 634 -41.94 3.90 -49.52
N ASP A 635 -42.48 2.72 -49.87
CA ASP A 635 -43.85 2.53 -50.35
C ASP A 635 -44.95 2.77 -49.29
N ILE A 636 -44.57 3.05 -48.05
CA ILE A 636 -45.48 3.40 -46.95
C ILE A 636 -45.61 4.94 -46.85
N VAL A 637 -46.78 5.48 -47.17
CA VAL A 637 -47.04 6.94 -47.24
C VAL A 637 -48.24 7.34 -46.34
N GLY A 638 -48.30 8.61 -45.92
CA GLY A 638 -49.44 9.19 -45.20
C GLY A 638 -49.72 8.54 -43.85
N ILE A 639 -51.00 8.26 -43.56
CA ILE A 639 -51.44 7.63 -42.28
C ILE A 639 -50.70 6.30 -42.03
N ALA A 640 -50.38 5.54 -43.08
CA ALA A 640 -49.64 4.29 -42.94
C ALA A 640 -48.20 4.50 -42.43
N ARG A 641 -47.55 5.62 -42.80
CA ARG A 641 -46.22 5.99 -42.29
C ARG A 641 -46.29 6.38 -40.81
N GLY A 642 -47.33 7.13 -40.41
CA GLY A 642 -47.58 7.47 -39.01
C GLY A 642 -47.76 6.22 -38.14
N LEU A 643 -48.57 5.26 -38.59
CA LEU A 643 -48.78 4.00 -37.87
C LEU A 643 -47.51 3.12 -37.85
N ALA A 644 -46.75 3.06 -38.95
CA ALA A 644 -45.47 2.35 -39.01
C ALA A 644 -44.43 2.94 -38.04
N PHE A 645 -44.35 4.27 -37.95
CA PHE A 645 -43.50 4.97 -36.99
C PHE A 645 -43.90 4.68 -35.54
N GLN A 646 -45.19 4.80 -35.20
CA GLN A 646 -45.70 4.46 -33.87
C GLN A 646 -45.48 2.98 -33.49
N LEU A 647 -45.62 2.06 -34.45
CA LEU A 647 -45.34 0.64 -34.23
C LEU A 647 -43.84 0.37 -34.00
N THR A 648 -42.97 1.15 -34.64
CA THR A 648 -41.51 1.07 -34.47
C THR A 648 -41.07 1.60 -33.10
N GLU A 649 -41.55 2.77 -32.68
CA GLU A 649 -41.32 3.30 -31.32
C GLU A 649 -41.96 2.42 -30.23
N ALA A 650 -43.06 1.73 -30.52
CA ALA A 650 -43.66 0.72 -29.65
C ALA A 650 -42.97 -0.67 -29.70
N LEU A 651 -41.80 -0.76 -30.36
CA LEU A 651 -40.99 -1.98 -30.51
C LEU A 651 -41.79 -3.19 -31.02
N GLY A 652 -42.71 -2.96 -31.97
CA GLY A 652 -43.47 -3.99 -32.67
C GLY A 652 -44.79 -4.42 -32.03
N VAL A 653 -45.24 -3.79 -30.93
CA VAL A 653 -46.51 -4.12 -30.25
C VAL A 653 -47.25 -2.85 -29.82
N LEU A 654 -48.32 -2.51 -30.54
CA LEU A 654 -49.13 -1.31 -30.32
C LEU A 654 -50.58 -1.67 -29.94
N ASP A 655 -51.15 -0.95 -28.97
CA ASP A 655 -52.54 -1.11 -28.53
C ASP A 655 -53.48 -0.49 -29.57
N ARG A 656 -54.37 -1.31 -30.17
CA ARG A 656 -55.26 -0.87 -31.26
C ARG A 656 -56.23 0.23 -30.81
N HIS A 657 -56.55 0.35 -29.52
CA HIS A 657 -57.40 1.43 -29.05
C HIS A 657 -56.73 2.80 -29.23
N ARG A 658 -55.40 2.90 -29.06
CA ARG A 658 -54.66 4.17 -29.16
C ARG A 658 -54.65 4.74 -30.57
N VAL A 659 -54.65 3.86 -31.57
CA VAL A 659 -54.62 4.17 -33.01
C VAL A 659 -55.94 3.86 -33.71
N ALA A 660 -57.06 3.90 -32.97
CA ALA A 660 -58.37 3.47 -33.49
C ALA A 660 -58.81 4.26 -34.74
N GLU A 661 -58.66 5.59 -34.72
CA GLU A 661 -59.04 6.45 -35.85
C GLU A 661 -58.05 6.35 -37.03
N GLU A 662 -56.74 6.19 -36.77
CA GLU A 662 -55.75 5.92 -37.82
C GLU A 662 -56.04 4.59 -38.53
N VAL A 663 -56.26 3.51 -37.77
CA VAL A 663 -56.58 2.19 -38.31
C VAL A 663 -57.92 2.20 -39.07
N LYS A 664 -58.87 3.03 -38.63
CA LYS A 664 -60.16 3.25 -39.31
C LYS A 664 -60.01 4.05 -40.62
N GLY A 665 -59.14 5.06 -40.65
CA GLY A 665 -58.79 5.86 -41.83
C GLY A 665 -57.86 5.14 -42.83
N LEU A 666 -57.22 4.03 -42.46
CA LEU A 666 -56.42 3.23 -43.38
C LEU A 666 -57.29 2.48 -44.41
N GLU A 667 -57.17 2.87 -45.67
CA GLU A 667 -57.72 2.15 -46.82
C GLU A 667 -57.13 0.74 -46.98
N GLN A 668 -57.85 -0.13 -47.72
CA GLN A 668 -57.45 -1.52 -47.91
C GLN A 668 -56.09 -1.70 -48.63
N PRO A 669 -55.67 -0.89 -49.63
CA PRO A 669 -54.33 -0.97 -50.21
C PRO A 669 -53.23 -0.68 -49.19
N ALA A 670 -53.37 0.40 -48.40
CA ALA A 670 -52.41 0.75 -47.35
C ALA A 670 -52.31 -0.36 -46.27
N ARG A 671 -53.44 -1.00 -45.92
CA ARG A 671 -53.46 -2.18 -45.05
C ARG A 671 -52.77 -3.40 -45.69
N ALA A 672 -52.81 -3.56 -47.01
CA ALA A 672 -52.12 -4.63 -47.72
C ALA A 672 -50.59 -4.43 -47.70
N ILE A 673 -50.11 -3.19 -47.92
CA ILE A 673 -48.69 -2.84 -47.82
C ILE A 673 -48.18 -3.11 -46.39
N LEU A 674 -48.88 -2.66 -45.35
CA LEU A 674 -48.46 -2.95 -43.96
C LEU A 674 -48.43 -4.47 -43.66
N ARG A 675 -49.34 -5.27 -44.23
CA ARG A 675 -49.30 -6.75 -44.13
C ARG A 675 -48.10 -7.37 -44.88
N LYS A 676 -47.69 -6.82 -46.04
CA LYS A 676 -46.47 -7.22 -46.78
C LYS A 676 -45.21 -7.03 -45.92
N TYR A 677 -45.15 -5.99 -45.09
CA TYR A 677 -44.09 -5.79 -44.09
C TYR A 677 -44.30 -6.57 -42.76
N GLY A 678 -45.26 -7.50 -42.71
CA GLY A 678 -45.46 -8.41 -41.57
C GLY A 678 -46.34 -7.89 -40.44
N VAL A 679 -46.95 -6.70 -40.58
CA VAL A 679 -47.87 -6.15 -39.58
C VAL A 679 -49.21 -6.90 -39.60
N ARG A 680 -49.70 -7.29 -38.43
CA ARG A 680 -51.02 -7.88 -38.22
C ARG A 680 -51.92 -6.93 -37.44
N PHE A 681 -53.18 -6.84 -37.89
CA PHE A 681 -54.23 -6.05 -37.27
C PHE A 681 -55.16 -7.01 -36.52
N GLY A 682 -54.91 -7.19 -35.21
CA GLY A 682 -55.76 -8.00 -34.34
C GLY A 682 -57.03 -7.27 -33.92
N ALA A 683 -57.84 -7.92 -33.08
CA ALA A 683 -58.95 -7.30 -32.38
C ALA A 683 -58.46 -6.27 -31.35
N TYR A 684 -57.39 -6.55 -30.61
CA TYR A 684 -56.90 -5.69 -29.51
C TYR A 684 -55.57 -4.99 -29.80
N HIS A 685 -54.72 -5.51 -30.68
CA HIS A 685 -53.38 -4.95 -30.97
C HIS A 685 -53.09 -4.84 -32.48
N VAL A 686 -52.21 -3.89 -32.82
CA VAL A 686 -51.47 -3.87 -34.08
C VAL A 686 -50.05 -4.31 -33.76
N TYR A 687 -49.58 -5.42 -34.34
CA TYR A 687 -48.34 -6.07 -33.89
C TYR A 687 -47.64 -6.86 -35.00
N MET A 688 -46.38 -7.23 -34.79
CA MET A 688 -45.59 -8.03 -35.74
C MET A 688 -45.26 -9.41 -35.14
N PRO A 689 -45.88 -10.52 -35.60
CA PRO A 689 -45.71 -11.84 -34.98
C PRO A 689 -44.26 -12.34 -34.93
N ALA A 690 -43.45 -12.02 -35.95
CA ALA A 690 -42.03 -12.41 -36.01
C ALA A 690 -41.22 -11.88 -34.82
N LEU A 691 -41.61 -10.71 -34.28
CA LEU A 691 -40.94 -10.06 -33.16
C LEU A 691 -41.38 -10.59 -31.80
N LEU A 692 -42.46 -11.40 -31.71
CA LEU A 692 -42.92 -12.02 -30.46
C LEU A 692 -42.12 -13.28 -30.08
N LYS A 693 -41.11 -13.66 -30.86
CA LYS A 693 -40.14 -14.71 -30.50
C LYS A 693 -39.29 -14.28 -29.29
N PRO A 694 -38.80 -15.22 -28.45
CA PRO A 694 -38.10 -14.89 -27.20
C PRO A 694 -36.89 -13.95 -27.38
N ALA A 695 -35.98 -14.21 -28.32
CA ALA A 695 -34.78 -13.38 -28.50
C ALA A 695 -35.09 -11.93 -28.96
N PRO A 696 -35.95 -11.69 -29.98
CA PRO A 696 -36.43 -10.35 -30.32
C PRO A 696 -37.19 -9.64 -29.19
N ARG A 697 -37.97 -10.35 -28.35
CA ARG A 697 -38.62 -9.74 -27.16
C ARG A 697 -37.63 -9.36 -26.09
N ARG A 698 -36.67 -10.24 -25.78
CA ARG A 698 -35.62 -9.99 -24.80
C ARG A 698 -34.83 -8.73 -25.14
N LEU A 699 -34.34 -8.60 -26.37
CA LEU A 699 -33.65 -7.40 -26.81
C LEU A 699 -34.55 -6.14 -26.77
N ALA A 700 -35.82 -6.25 -27.16
CA ALA A 700 -36.75 -5.12 -27.06
C ALA A 700 -36.99 -4.68 -25.60
N MET A 701 -37.03 -5.61 -24.65
CA MET A 701 -37.15 -5.30 -23.22
C MET A 701 -35.90 -4.60 -22.68
N GLN A 702 -34.71 -5.06 -23.06
CA GLN A 702 -33.44 -4.41 -22.69
C GLN A 702 -33.34 -2.99 -23.26
N LEU A 703 -33.58 -2.80 -24.57
CA LEU A 703 -33.56 -1.48 -25.21
C LEU A 703 -34.59 -0.51 -24.61
N TRP A 704 -35.78 -1.00 -24.24
CA TRP A 704 -36.77 -0.17 -23.53
C TRP A 704 -36.31 0.17 -22.11
N GLY A 705 -35.81 -0.82 -21.36
CA GLY A 705 -35.31 -0.65 -19.99
C GLY A 705 -34.18 0.38 -19.93
N LEU A 706 -33.22 0.29 -20.86
CA LEU A 706 -32.11 1.21 -21.02
C LEU A 706 -32.59 2.67 -21.22
N LYS A 707 -33.62 2.90 -22.05
CA LYS A 707 -34.19 4.23 -22.31
C LYS A 707 -35.06 4.78 -21.17
N HIS A 708 -35.56 3.92 -20.27
CA HIS A 708 -36.49 4.30 -19.19
C HIS A 708 -35.94 4.08 -17.77
N GLY A 709 -34.63 3.81 -17.62
CA GLY A 709 -33.96 3.63 -16.32
C GLY A 709 -34.32 2.33 -15.59
N GLY A 710 -34.69 1.28 -16.32
CA GLY A 710 -35.22 0.03 -15.76
C GLY A 710 -34.17 -1.03 -15.38
N SER A 711 -32.94 -0.98 -15.89
CA SER A 711 -32.00 -2.11 -15.87
C SER A 711 -31.33 -2.44 -14.51
N GLU A 712 -31.84 -1.87 -13.41
CA GLU A 712 -31.47 -2.25 -12.03
C GLU A 712 -32.67 -2.76 -11.21
N ASN A 713 -33.88 -2.83 -11.81
CA ASN A 713 -35.09 -3.25 -11.11
C ASN A 713 -35.35 -4.77 -11.26
N LYS A 714 -35.05 -5.52 -10.20
CA LYS A 714 -35.24 -6.99 -10.09
C LYS A 714 -36.64 -7.50 -10.46
N ALA A 715 -37.69 -6.66 -10.34
CA ALA A 715 -39.04 -7.04 -10.75
C ALA A 715 -39.17 -7.21 -12.28
N LEU A 716 -38.34 -6.50 -13.06
CA LEU A 716 -38.31 -6.59 -14.52
C LEU A 716 -37.55 -7.84 -15.00
N ASP A 717 -36.45 -8.21 -14.33
CA ASP A 717 -35.68 -9.44 -14.59
C ASP A 717 -36.58 -10.69 -14.51
N ALA A 718 -37.48 -10.73 -13.51
CA ALA A 718 -38.43 -11.81 -13.33
C ALA A 718 -39.37 -11.98 -14.53
N ILE A 719 -39.80 -10.87 -15.16
CA ILE A 719 -40.60 -10.94 -16.40
C ILE A 719 -39.73 -11.37 -17.58
N GLU A 720 -38.47 -10.96 -17.69
CA GLU A 720 -37.60 -11.42 -18.78
C GLU A 720 -37.43 -12.94 -18.76
N GLN A 721 -37.20 -13.51 -17.58
CA GLN A 721 -37.11 -14.97 -17.38
C GLN A 721 -38.45 -15.67 -17.70
N LEU A 722 -39.58 -15.15 -17.18
CA LEU A 722 -40.89 -15.73 -17.41
C LEU A 722 -41.34 -15.62 -18.88
N ALA A 723 -41.04 -14.51 -19.55
CA ALA A 723 -41.30 -14.33 -20.98
C ALA A 723 -40.41 -15.23 -21.84
N GLY A 724 -39.14 -15.41 -21.47
CA GLY A 724 -38.22 -16.36 -22.08
C GLY A 724 -38.72 -17.80 -22.01
N SER A 725 -39.43 -18.18 -20.94
CA SER A 725 -40.06 -19.51 -20.79
C SER A 725 -41.28 -19.75 -21.70
N GLY A 726 -41.70 -18.76 -22.50
CA GLY A 726 -42.72 -18.89 -23.53
C GLY A 726 -44.18 -18.98 -23.05
N ARG A 727 -44.42 -18.98 -21.73
CA ARG A 727 -45.75 -19.12 -21.08
C ARG A 727 -46.83 -18.25 -21.72
N THR A 728 -48.01 -18.83 -21.96
CA THR A 728 -49.15 -18.14 -22.60
C THR A 728 -49.72 -17.00 -21.74
N SER A 729 -49.67 -17.17 -20.42
CA SER A 729 -49.95 -16.11 -19.45
C SER A 729 -49.10 -16.23 -18.18
N ILE A 730 -48.91 -15.11 -17.50
CA ILE A 730 -48.17 -14.95 -16.24
C ILE A 730 -49.02 -14.16 -15.24
N ALA A 731 -48.70 -14.21 -13.94
CA ALA A 731 -49.34 -13.32 -12.95
C ALA A 731 -48.96 -11.86 -13.23
N ALA A 732 -49.87 -10.92 -12.98
CA ALA A 732 -49.59 -9.49 -13.11
C ALA A 732 -49.19 -8.90 -11.74
N ASN A 733 -47.95 -8.44 -11.63
CA ASN A 733 -47.53 -7.51 -10.57
C ASN A 733 -47.88 -6.06 -10.99
N GLU A 734 -48.55 -5.32 -10.09
CA GLU A 734 -48.97 -3.92 -10.29
C GLU A 734 -47.82 -2.91 -10.19
N GLU A 735 -46.72 -3.26 -9.50
CA GLU A 735 -45.51 -2.44 -9.38
C GLU A 735 -44.83 -2.19 -10.74
N ILE A 736 -45.10 -3.05 -11.73
CA ILE A 736 -44.45 -3.04 -13.03
C ILE A 736 -45.29 -2.25 -14.05
N PRO A 737 -44.72 -1.23 -14.73
CA PRO A 737 -45.46 -0.44 -15.70
C PRO A 737 -46.12 -1.29 -16.80
N LYS A 738 -47.42 -1.04 -17.06
CA LYS A 738 -48.19 -1.72 -18.12
C LYS A 738 -47.57 -1.57 -19.53
N ALA A 739 -46.71 -0.57 -19.72
CA ALA A 739 -45.89 -0.41 -20.92
C ALA A 739 -44.81 -1.50 -21.09
N PHE A 740 -44.18 -1.95 -20.00
CA PHE A 740 -43.12 -2.97 -20.04
C PHE A 740 -43.69 -4.34 -20.42
N TYR A 741 -44.82 -4.75 -19.84
CA TYR A 741 -45.55 -5.94 -20.27
C TYR A 741 -45.83 -5.92 -21.78
N ARG A 742 -46.27 -4.78 -22.34
CA ARG A 742 -46.53 -4.62 -23.78
C ARG A 742 -45.26 -4.82 -24.60
N VAL A 743 -44.13 -4.27 -24.17
CA VAL A 743 -42.81 -4.50 -24.82
C VAL A 743 -42.41 -5.97 -24.73
N ALA A 744 -42.63 -6.64 -23.59
CA ALA A 744 -42.41 -8.09 -23.43
C ALA A 744 -43.36 -8.95 -24.29
N GLY A 745 -44.38 -8.38 -24.94
CA GLY A 745 -45.36 -9.09 -25.77
C GLY A 745 -46.62 -9.56 -25.02
N TYR A 746 -46.90 -9.02 -23.84
CA TYR A 746 -48.04 -9.35 -22.98
C TYR A 746 -48.96 -8.13 -22.78
N ARG A 747 -50.24 -8.38 -22.51
CA ARG A 747 -51.19 -7.36 -22.02
C ARG A 747 -51.69 -7.76 -20.64
N VAL A 748 -51.65 -6.81 -19.71
CA VAL A 748 -52.25 -6.96 -18.38
C VAL A 748 -53.77 -7.00 -18.51
N CYS A 749 -54.38 -8.07 -18.00
CA CYS A 749 -55.77 -8.46 -18.14
C CYS A 749 -56.30 -8.93 -16.76
N GLY A 750 -56.53 -7.97 -15.86
CA GLY A 750 -56.83 -8.26 -14.45
C GLY A 750 -55.62 -8.81 -13.72
N THR A 751 -55.81 -9.92 -13.00
CA THR A 751 -54.81 -10.65 -12.18
C THR A 751 -53.67 -11.29 -12.99
N ARG A 752 -53.82 -11.42 -14.32
CA ARG A 752 -52.82 -12.01 -15.21
C ARG A 752 -52.37 -11.05 -16.30
N ALA A 753 -51.17 -11.25 -16.82
CA ALA A 753 -50.77 -10.73 -18.12
C ALA A 753 -50.75 -11.89 -19.14
N VAL A 754 -51.39 -11.70 -20.29
CA VAL A 754 -51.54 -12.73 -21.34
C VAL A 754 -50.81 -12.30 -22.61
N ARG A 755 -50.15 -13.22 -23.30
CA ARG A 755 -49.44 -12.94 -24.56
C ARG A 755 -50.37 -12.36 -25.63
N VAL A 756 -49.87 -11.38 -26.38
CA VAL A 756 -50.64 -10.70 -27.44
C VAL A 756 -51.11 -11.68 -28.52
N ASP A 757 -50.25 -12.57 -29.00
CA ASP A 757 -50.63 -13.57 -30.01
C ASP A 757 -51.60 -14.66 -29.48
N ILE A 758 -51.73 -14.79 -28.17
CA ILE A 758 -52.72 -15.65 -27.50
C ILE A 758 -54.06 -14.92 -27.40
N LEU A 759 -54.06 -13.64 -27.04
CA LEU A 759 -55.26 -12.81 -26.96
C LEU A 759 -55.93 -12.59 -28.33
N GLU A 760 -55.16 -12.40 -29.40
CA GLU A 760 -55.75 -12.27 -30.74
C GLU A 760 -56.33 -13.60 -31.23
N ARG A 761 -55.65 -14.73 -30.98
CA ARG A 761 -56.20 -16.07 -31.28
C ARG A 761 -57.46 -16.38 -30.47
N LEU A 762 -57.52 -15.96 -29.20
CA LEU A 762 -58.72 -16.06 -28.38
C LEU A 762 -59.87 -15.20 -28.96
N ALA A 763 -59.58 -13.99 -29.44
CA ALA A 763 -60.57 -13.15 -30.13
C ALA A 763 -61.06 -13.79 -31.45
N ASP A 764 -60.19 -14.48 -32.18
CA ASP A 764 -60.53 -15.20 -33.41
C ASP A 764 -61.37 -16.47 -33.13
N LEU A 765 -61.23 -17.11 -31.96
CA LEU A 765 -62.13 -18.18 -31.51
C LEU A 765 -63.50 -17.65 -31.05
N ILE A 766 -63.53 -16.51 -30.35
CA ILE A 766 -64.77 -15.92 -29.81
C ILE A 766 -65.62 -15.28 -30.93
N ARG A 767 -65.01 -14.72 -31.98
CA ARG A 767 -65.74 -13.98 -33.03
C ARG A 767 -66.78 -14.82 -33.79
N PRO A 768 -66.49 -16.05 -34.26
CA PRO A 768 -67.52 -16.93 -34.86
C PRO A 768 -68.64 -17.29 -33.87
N ALA A 769 -68.29 -17.59 -32.61
CA ALA A 769 -69.28 -17.95 -31.59
C ALA A 769 -70.25 -16.78 -31.27
N LEU A 770 -69.80 -15.53 -31.35
CA LEU A 770 -70.64 -14.33 -31.22
C LEU A 770 -71.45 -13.98 -32.49
N ALA A 771 -70.95 -14.36 -33.67
CA ALA A 771 -71.60 -14.09 -34.96
C ALA A 771 -72.70 -15.11 -35.29
N TRP A 772 -72.60 -16.34 -34.76
CA TRP A 772 -73.51 -17.44 -35.03
C TRP A 772 -74.99 -17.14 -34.72
N ARG A 773 -75.86 -17.79 -35.50
CA ARG A 773 -77.33 -17.71 -35.42
C ARG A 773 -77.92 -19.11 -35.59
N SER A 774 -78.92 -19.45 -34.78
CA SER A 774 -79.87 -20.51 -35.11
C SER A 774 -80.60 -20.17 -36.42
N GLY A 775 -80.72 -21.15 -37.31
CA GLY A 775 -81.31 -21.00 -38.65
C GLY A 775 -80.31 -20.78 -39.80
N GLY A 776 -79.01 -20.62 -39.53
CA GLY A 776 -77.98 -20.59 -40.59
C GLY A 776 -77.60 -21.97 -41.11
N ARG A 777 -77.03 -22.05 -42.33
CA ARG A 777 -76.42 -23.27 -42.90
C ARG A 777 -75.04 -23.63 -42.29
N GLU A 778 -74.55 -22.84 -41.34
CA GLU A 778 -73.22 -23.00 -40.74
C GLU A 778 -73.27 -23.88 -39.48
N SER A 779 -72.31 -24.81 -39.36
CA SER A 779 -72.15 -25.67 -38.18
C SER A 779 -71.91 -24.85 -36.91
N LYS A 780 -72.71 -25.09 -35.86
CA LYS A 780 -72.62 -24.44 -34.53
C LYS A 780 -71.17 -24.42 -34.01
N PRO A 781 -70.51 -23.25 -33.91
CA PRO A 781 -69.15 -23.17 -33.37
C PRO A 781 -69.09 -23.61 -31.91
N ALA A 782 -67.97 -24.20 -31.49
CA ALA A 782 -67.78 -24.65 -30.11
C ALA A 782 -67.97 -23.48 -29.11
N GLY A 783 -68.94 -23.63 -28.20
CA GLY A 783 -69.30 -22.59 -27.22
C GLY A 783 -70.28 -21.52 -27.72
N ALA A 784 -70.77 -21.56 -28.97
CA ALA A 784 -71.78 -20.60 -29.44
C ALA A 784 -73.12 -20.75 -28.70
N THR A 785 -73.76 -19.63 -28.35
CA THR A 785 -75.09 -19.58 -27.72
C THR A 785 -75.99 -18.55 -28.38
N GLU A 786 -77.30 -18.69 -28.20
CA GLU A 786 -78.27 -17.82 -28.89
C GLU A 786 -78.21 -16.36 -28.41
N GLY A 787 -78.29 -15.45 -29.39
CA GLY A 787 -78.42 -14.01 -29.16
C GLY A 787 -77.12 -13.30 -28.75
N PHE A 788 -76.03 -13.48 -29.49
CA PHE A 788 -74.75 -12.76 -29.31
C PHE A 788 -73.96 -13.10 -28.01
N GLY A 789 -73.96 -14.36 -27.57
CA GLY A 789 -73.16 -14.80 -26.43
C GLY A 789 -72.39 -16.09 -26.69
N PHE A 790 -71.38 -16.37 -25.86
CA PHE A 790 -70.62 -17.61 -25.90
C PHE A 790 -70.42 -18.20 -24.49
N MET A 791 -70.28 -19.53 -24.39
CA MET A 791 -69.79 -20.23 -23.20
C MET A 791 -68.29 -20.46 -23.31
N VAL A 792 -67.60 -20.49 -22.17
CA VAL A 792 -66.18 -20.80 -22.10
C VAL A 792 -65.96 -22.27 -22.49
N THR A 793 -65.03 -22.52 -23.42
CA THR A 793 -64.66 -23.89 -23.83
C THR A 793 -63.26 -24.27 -23.32
N GLY A 794 -63.00 -25.57 -23.19
CA GLY A 794 -61.67 -26.08 -22.82
C GLY A 794 -60.55 -25.62 -23.77
N ALA A 795 -60.87 -25.40 -25.05
CA ALA A 795 -59.93 -24.84 -26.02
C ALA A 795 -59.54 -23.38 -25.69
N MET A 796 -60.47 -22.57 -25.19
CA MET A 796 -60.21 -21.17 -24.82
C MET A 796 -59.35 -21.05 -23.55
N THR A 797 -59.62 -21.84 -22.52
CA THR A 797 -58.83 -21.86 -21.27
C THR A 797 -57.45 -22.48 -21.48
N SER A 798 -57.36 -23.58 -22.23
CA SER A 798 -56.09 -24.19 -22.63
C SER A 798 -55.21 -23.21 -23.42
N LEU A 799 -55.78 -22.47 -24.37
CA LEU A 799 -55.06 -21.46 -25.15
C LEU A 799 -54.52 -20.32 -24.28
N ALA A 800 -55.31 -19.83 -23.31
CA ALA A 800 -54.90 -18.76 -22.40
C ALA A 800 -53.91 -19.22 -21.30
N GLY A 801 -53.82 -20.52 -21.01
CA GLY A 801 -53.05 -21.06 -19.89
C GLY A 801 -53.62 -20.68 -18.52
N CYS A 802 -54.93 -20.43 -18.43
CA CYS A 802 -55.63 -20.18 -17.18
C CYS A 802 -57.11 -20.59 -17.28
N SER A 803 -57.72 -20.85 -16.13
CA SER A 803 -59.12 -21.30 -15.98
C SER A 803 -59.79 -20.60 -14.80
N GLY A 804 -61.09 -20.87 -14.60
CA GLY A 804 -61.86 -20.33 -13.48
C GLY A 804 -61.86 -18.80 -13.41
N GLU A 805 -61.78 -18.26 -12.20
CA GLU A 805 -61.87 -16.82 -11.93
C GLU A 805 -60.75 -16.02 -12.61
N ASP A 806 -59.57 -16.61 -12.81
CA ASP A 806 -58.44 -15.99 -13.49
C ASP A 806 -58.70 -15.80 -15.00
N PHE A 807 -59.41 -16.75 -15.63
CA PHE A 807 -59.87 -16.62 -17.01
C PHE A 807 -61.09 -15.68 -17.14
N ALA A 808 -62.01 -15.71 -16.18
CA ALA A 808 -63.10 -14.73 -16.08
C ALA A 808 -62.56 -13.29 -15.94
N SER A 809 -61.47 -13.11 -15.17
CA SER A 809 -60.73 -11.85 -15.02
C SER A 809 -60.21 -11.32 -16.36
N VAL A 810 -59.62 -12.21 -17.18
CA VAL A 810 -59.18 -11.89 -18.54
C VAL A 810 -60.36 -11.47 -19.41
N LEU A 811 -61.46 -12.25 -19.47
CA LEU A 811 -62.62 -11.91 -20.29
C LEU A 811 -63.26 -10.56 -19.89
N ARG A 812 -63.39 -10.28 -18.59
CA ARG A 812 -63.86 -8.96 -18.10
C ARG A 812 -62.93 -7.83 -18.53
N SER A 813 -61.62 -8.03 -18.46
CA SER A 813 -60.63 -7.04 -18.91
C SER A 813 -60.55 -6.87 -20.45
N LEU A 814 -61.16 -7.77 -21.22
CA LEU A 814 -61.33 -7.65 -22.68
C LEU A 814 -62.67 -7.01 -23.08
N GLY A 815 -63.54 -6.68 -22.11
CA GLY A 815 -64.82 -6.01 -22.32
C GLY A 815 -66.05 -6.92 -22.36
N TYR A 816 -65.91 -8.21 -22.01
CA TYR A 816 -67.04 -9.13 -21.91
C TYR A 816 -67.69 -9.08 -20.51
N ARG A 817 -68.99 -9.29 -20.44
CA ARG A 817 -69.76 -9.45 -19.20
C ARG A 817 -70.35 -10.86 -19.14
N MET A 818 -70.42 -11.42 -17.95
CA MET A 818 -71.02 -12.73 -17.67
C MET A 818 -72.50 -12.55 -17.32
N GLU A 819 -73.38 -13.31 -17.96
CA GLU A 819 -74.77 -13.52 -17.54
C GLU A 819 -74.94 -14.98 -17.11
N ARG A 820 -75.56 -15.22 -15.95
CA ARG A 820 -76.03 -16.56 -15.58
C ARG A 820 -77.42 -16.76 -16.16
N ARG A 821 -77.64 -17.91 -16.82
CA ARG A 821 -78.91 -18.29 -17.44
C ARG A 821 -79.23 -19.74 -17.07
N PRO A 822 -80.49 -20.12 -16.81
CA PRO A 822 -80.83 -21.53 -16.62
C PRO A 822 -80.54 -22.32 -17.91
N LYS A 823 -80.06 -23.55 -17.74
CA LYS A 823 -79.66 -24.45 -18.83
C LYS A 823 -80.89 -24.92 -19.61
N SER A 824 -80.97 -24.57 -20.89
CA SER A 824 -81.99 -25.13 -21.79
C SER A 824 -81.79 -26.64 -21.97
N PRO A 825 -82.87 -27.46 -21.96
CA PRO A 825 -82.75 -28.90 -22.18
C PRO A 825 -82.33 -29.19 -23.62
N GLU A 826 -81.26 -29.97 -23.78
CA GLU A 826 -80.81 -30.49 -25.08
C GLU A 826 -81.55 -31.81 -25.36
N PRO A 827 -82.10 -32.03 -26.59
CA PRO A 827 -82.99 -33.16 -26.85
C PRO A 827 -82.25 -34.52 -26.81
N PRO A 828 -82.92 -35.60 -26.37
CA PRO A 828 -82.29 -36.92 -26.27
C PRO A 828 -81.92 -37.50 -27.64
N LEU A 829 -80.73 -38.08 -27.72
CA LEU A 829 -80.30 -38.90 -28.87
C LEU A 829 -81.07 -40.23 -28.88
N ALA A 830 -81.48 -40.66 -30.07
CA ALA A 830 -82.20 -41.93 -30.26
C ALA A 830 -81.25 -43.15 -30.20
N PRO A 831 -81.63 -44.27 -29.56
CA PRO A 831 -80.78 -45.45 -29.40
C PRO A 831 -81.03 -46.58 -30.43
N LEU A 832 -79.93 -47.12 -30.98
CA LEU A 832 -79.74 -48.52 -31.43
C LEU A 832 -80.63 -49.04 -32.59
N ASP A 833 -80.40 -50.14 -33.31
CA ASP A 833 -79.41 -51.26 -33.32
C ASP A 833 -78.97 -51.54 -34.79
N GLY A 834 -78.00 -52.40 -35.15
CA GLY A 834 -77.08 -53.27 -34.40
C GLY A 834 -76.68 -54.53 -35.21
N VAL A 835 -75.40 -54.92 -35.26
CA VAL A 835 -74.89 -56.17 -35.89
C VAL A 835 -73.73 -56.78 -35.07
N GLN A 836 -73.74 -58.10 -34.89
CA GLN A 836 -72.70 -58.94 -34.22
C GLN A 836 -72.19 -60.03 -35.21
N PRO A 837 -71.49 -61.12 -34.81
CA PRO A 837 -70.64 -61.46 -33.64
C PRO A 837 -69.17 -61.71 -34.10
N SER A 838 -68.18 -62.30 -33.40
CA SER A 838 -68.06 -63.47 -32.50
C SER A 838 -66.58 -63.54 -32.01
N SER A 839 -66.08 -64.24 -30.98
CA SER A 839 -66.53 -64.81 -29.69
C SER A 839 -65.50 -65.90 -29.28
N ARG A 840 -64.54 -65.61 -28.36
CA ARG A 840 -64.06 -66.55 -27.30
C ARG A 840 -63.00 -65.93 -26.37
N SER A 841 -62.80 -66.58 -25.23
CA SER A 841 -61.91 -66.26 -24.08
C SER A 841 -60.43 -66.63 -24.36
N VAL A 842 -59.40 -66.34 -23.53
CA VAL A 842 -59.21 -66.48 -22.05
C VAL A 842 -58.21 -65.42 -21.50
N GLN A 843 -58.01 -65.41 -20.17
CA GLN A 843 -57.11 -64.62 -19.30
C GLN A 843 -55.58 -64.85 -19.59
N ASP A 844 -54.56 -64.27 -18.91
CA ASP A 844 -54.48 -63.49 -17.64
C ASP A 844 -53.18 -62.61 -17.53
N SER A 845 -53.13 -61.75 -16.50
CA SER A 845 -51.98 -61.23 -15.71
C SER A 845 -50.67 -60.64 -16.32
N LEU A 846 -50.37 -59.40 -15.86
CA LEU A 846 -49.08 -58.87 -15.29
C LEU A 846 -47.79 -58.59 -16.12
N SER A 847 -47.37 -57.31 -16.05
CA SER A 847 -46.03 -56.73 -15.75
C SER A 847 -44.73 -57.01 -16.57
N ASP A 848 -44.19 -55.88 -17.08
CA ASP A 848 -42.77 -55.42 -17.09
C ASP A 848 -41.69 -55.90 -18.10
N THR A 849 -40.80 -54.94 -18.41
CA THR A 849 -39.43 -54.88 -18.98
C THR A 849 -38.86 -55.85 -20.04
N ALA A 850 -38.22 -55.20 -21.05
CA ALA A 850 -36.87 -55.45 -21.61
C ALA A 850 -36.61 -56.35 -22.86
N LEU A 851 -36.01 -55.68 -23.88
CA LEU A 851 -34.88 -56.07 -24.76
C LEU A 851 -34.99 -57.17 -25.87
N ASN A 852 -34.71 -56.71 -27.10
CA ASN A 852 -33.94 -57.32 -28.20
C ASN A 852 -34.28 -58.71 -28.80
N GLY A 853 -34.28 -58.81 -30.15
CA GLY A 853 -33.95 -60.08 -30.84
C GLY A 853 -34.46 -60.32 -32.27
N ALA A 854 -33.87 -59.67 -33.28
CA ALA A 854 -33.61 -60.10 -34.69
C ALA A 854 -34.65 -60.87 -35.57
N ASP A 855 -34.53 -60.60 -36.89
CA ASP A 855 -34.94 -61.40 -38.07
C ASP A 855 -36.41 -61.83 -38.28
N GLY A 856 -36.95 -61.97 -39.49
CA GLY A 856 -36.41 -61.68 -40.84
C GLY A 856 -37.50 -61.83 -41.92
N ALA A 857 -37.41 -61.11 -43.06
CA ALA A 857 -38.45 -61.06 -44.10
C ALA A 857 -38.25 -62.05 -45.27
N PRO A 858 -39.32 -62.40 -46.01
CA PRO A 858 -39.35 -62.10 -47.47
C PRO A 858 -40.77 -61.82 -48.03
N ALA A 859 -41.01 -61.53 -49.32
CA ALA A 859 -40.32 -60.69 -50.33
C ALA A 859 -41.15 -60.65 -51.65
N SER A 860 -41.12 -59.54 -52.40
CA SER A 860 -41.49 -59.43 -53.83
C SER A 860 -40.86 -58.14 -54.41
N ALA A 861 -39.91 -58.19 -55.36
CA ALA A 861 -40.08 -58.46 -56.82
C ALA A 861 -40.72 -57.27 -57.58
N SER A 862 -40.17 -56.76 -58.71
CA SER A 862 -38.90 -57.08 -59.41
C SER A 862 -38.55 -56.02 -60.50
N GLU A 863 -37.32 -56.08 -61.04
CA GLU A 863 -36.82 -55.42 -62.29
C GLU A 863 -36.62 -53.89 -62.30
N HIS A 864 -35.54 -53.30 -62.86
CA HIS A 864 -34.28 -53.78 -63.50
C HIS A 864 -33.10 -52.88 -63.03
N ALA A 865 -31.79 -53.15 -63.17
CA ALA A 865 -30.89 -54.34 -63.25
C ALA A 865 -29.66 -53.99 -64.13
N ALA A 866 -28.39 -54.25 -63.80
CA ALA A 866 -27.74 -54.65 -62.53
C ALA A 866 -26.52 -53.74 -62.21
N ILE A 867 -25.21 -54.02 -62.32
CA ILE A 867 -24.38 -55.20 -62.72
C ILE A 867 -23.04 -55.13 -61.93
N ALA A 868 -22.65 -56.24 -61.26
CA ALA A 868 -21.28 -56.66 -60.82
C ALA A 868 -20.43 -55.73 -59.89
N GLU A 869 -19.50 -56.19 -59.00
CA GLU A 869 -19.07 -57.49 -58.42
C GLU A 869 -18.02 -57.21 -57.28
N VAL A 870 -17.48 -58.11 -56.43
CA VAL A 870 -17.70 -59.54 -56.11
C VAL A 870 -17.49 -59.79 -54.59
N ALA A 871 -16.52 -60.60 -54.15
CA ALA A 871 -16.17 -60.95 -52.76
C ALA A 871 -14.67 -61.37 -52.66
N PRO A 872 -14.21 -62.41 -51.90
CA PRO A 872 -13.71 -62.27 -50.53
C PRO A 872 -12.30 -62.86 -50.24
N GLY A 873 -11.70 -62.42 -49.11
CA GLY A 873 -10.84 -63.25 -48.24
C GLY A 873 -9.34 -63.41 -48.59
N THR A 874 -8.53 -63.70 -47.55
CA THR A 874 -7.05 -63.91 -47.57
C THR A 874 -6.22 -62.71 -48.09
N GLY A 875 -4.93 -62.55 -47.76
CA GLY A 875 -4.02 -63.24 -46.84
C GLY A 875 -2.63 -62.56 -46.87
N GLU A 876 -1.73 -62.91 -45.94
CA GLU A 876 -0.31 -62.45 -45.86
C GLU A 876 -0.12 -60.93 -45.59
N SER A 877 0.61 -60.50 -44.56
CA SER A 877 2.07 -60.61 -44.30
C SER A 877 2.94 -59.82 -45.28
N LEU A 878 3.55 -58.73 -44.78
CA LEU A 878 4.96 -58.37 -45.01
C LEU A 878 5.38 -57.18 -44.09
N GLU A 879 5.60 -57.50 -42.81
CA GLU A 879 6.84 -57.04 -42.13
C GLU A 879 8.05 -57.78 -42.78
N PRO A 880 9.35 -57.44 -42.57
CA PRO A 880 9.87 -56.80 -41.35
C PRO A 880 11.15 -55.92 -41.50
N THR A 881 11.78 -55.64 -40.34
CA THR A 881 13.24 -55.48 -40.10
C THR A 881 13.96 -54.25 -40.68
N GLU A 882 14.95 -53.64 -40.01
CA GLU A 882 15.55 -53.75 -38.66
C GLU A 882 16.32 -52.41 -38.38
N SER A 883 16.94 -52.07 -37.25
CA SER A 883 17.25 -52.66 -35.92
C SER A 883 17.56 -51.48 -34.96
N GLY A 884 17.58 -51.58 -33.62
CA GLY A 884 17.41 -52.74 -32.74
C GLY A 884 18.65 -53.09 -31.90
N THR A 885 18.89 -52.35 -30.80
CA THR A 885 19.61 -52.74 -29.53
C THR A 885 19.57 -51.51 -28.60
N ALA A 886 19.02 -51.48 -27.39
CA ALA A 886 19.10 -52.37 -26.22
C ALA A 886 20.32 -52.12 -25.32
N ASP A 887 20.07 -51.65 -24.08
CA ASP A 887 20.62 -52.31 -22.87
C ASP A 887 19.85 -51.91 -21.59
N THR A 888 19.94 -52.70 -20.51
CA THR A 888 19.38 -52.39 -19.17
C THR A 888 20.08 -53.21 -18.08
N PRO A 889 20.55 -52.58 -16.99
CA PRO A 889 20.00 -52.90 -15.65
C PRO A 889 19.71 -51.63 -14.83
N ALA A 890 18.69 -51.50 -13.97
CA ALA A 890 18.01 -52.45 -13.08
C ALA A 890 18.80 -52.84 -11.82
N LEU A 891 18.60 -52.12 -10.70
CA LEU A 891 18.88 -52.60 -9.35
C LEU A 891 18.04 -51.88 -8.28
N ALA A 892 17.52 -52.68 -7.35
CA ALA A 892 16.70 -52.45 -6.15
C ALA A 892 16.63 -51.02 -5.55
N ALA A 893 15.50 -50.46 -5.08
CA ALA A 893 14.27 -51.00 -4.46
C ALA A 893 14.38 -51.50 -3.00
N ALA A 894 13.80 -50.74 -2.06
CA ALA A 894 13.38 -51.20 -0.74
C ALA A 894 12.25 -50.31 -0.19
N GLN A 895 11.11 -50.91 0.17
CA GLN A 895 10.07 -50.32 1.01
C GLN A 895 10.17 -50.94 2.41
N ALA A 896 9.81 -50.19 3.47
CA ALA A 896 9.34 -50.78 4.73
C ALA A 896 8.59 -49.74 5.58
N GLU A 897 7.49 -50.16 6.20
CA GLU A 897 6.80 -49.43 7.28
C GLU A 897 7.18 -50.01 8.65
N ALA A 898 7.30 -49.14 9.67
CA ALA A 898 7.07 -49.45 11.09
C ALA A 898 6.89 -48.10 11.82
N ALA A 899 5.82 -47.74 12.54
CA ALA A 899 4.72 -48.47 13.18
C ALA A 899 5.04 -49.08 14.58
N ALA A 900 4.93 -48.25 15.63
CA ALA A 900 4.49 -48.62 16.98
C ALA A 900 3.96 -47.34 17.70
N THR A 901 2.70 -47.25 18.15
CA THR A 901 2.17 -47.63 19.49
C THR A 901 2.97 -47.09 20.69
N ALA A 902 2.35 -46.59 21.78
CA ALA A 902 1.16 -47.10 22.48
C ALA A 902 0.26 -45.97 23.07
N LEU A 903 -1.08 -46.09 23.05
CA LEU A 903 -2.01 -46.46 24.18
C LEU A 903 -2.11 -45.41 25.32
N ASN A 904 -3.29 -45.07 25.89
CA ASN A 904 -4.45 -45.93 26.18
C ASN A 904 -5.84 -45.20 26.21
N LYS A 905 -6.91 -46.00 26.15
CA LYS A 905 -8.34 -45.77 26.55
C LYS A 905 -8.73 -46.91 27.55
N PRO A 906 -10.01 -47.23 27.92
CA PRO A 906 -11.29 -46.48 27.93
C PRO A 906 -11.62 -45.83 29.33
N VAL A 907 -12.75 -45.86 30.08
CA VAL A 907 -14.06 -46.58 30.15
C VAL A 907 -15.15 -45.76 30.92
N ALA A 908 -16.43 -45.83 30.51
CA ALA A 908 -17.70 -45.54 31.28
C ALA A 908 -17.98 -44.12 31.86
N SER A 909 -19.21 -43.72 32.24
CA SER A 909 -20.59 -44.03 31.77
C SER A 909 -21.65 -43.13 32.47
N ALA A 910 -22.78 -42.82 31.80
CA ALA A 910 -23.98 -42.11 32.36
C ALA A 910 -23.75 -40.63 32.80
N THR A 911 -24.75 -39.76 33.02
CA THR A 911 -26.21 -39.94 33.27
C THR A 911 -27.03 -38.71 32.80
N ALA A 912 -28.35 -38.91 32.56
CA ALA A 912 -29.51 -38.00 32.64
C ALA A 912 -29.45 -36.46 32.36
N GLY A 913 -30.49 -35.98 31.65
CA GLY A 913 -31.40 -34.93 32.18
C GLY A 913 -31.16 -33.45 31.82
N PRO A 914 -32.15 -32.72 31.26
CA PRO A 914 -32.04 -31.29 30.90
C PRO A 914 -32.94 -30.34 31.72
N GLU A 915 -32.99 -29.05 31.31
CA GLU A 915 -33.94 -27.98 31.70
C GLU A 915 -33.85 -27.40 33.13
N VAL A 916 -34.29 -26.17 33.46
CA VAL A 916 -34.77 -24.95 32.72
C VAL A 916 -34.02 -23.71 33.33
N VAL A 917 -34.26 -22.40 33.15
CA VAL A 917 -35.28 -21.46 32.59
C VAL A 917 -34.48 -20.19 32.11
N ALA A 918 -34.96 -19.04 31.60
CA ALA A 918 -36.23 -18.38 31.23
C ALA A 918 -35.87 -17.32 30.13
N SER A 919 -36.70 -16.79 29.22
CA SER A 919 -38.13 -16.38 29.13
C SER A 919 -38.40 -14.90 29.51
N LEU A 920 -39.20 -14.12 28.78
CA LEU A 920 -39.80 -14.31 27.44
C LEU A 920 -39.71 -12.94 26.66
N ILE A 921 -40.67 -12.25 26.02
CA ILE A 921 -42.12 -12.35 25.71
C ILE A 921 -42.29 -11.62 24.35
N GLY A 922 -43.12 -12.03 23.38
CA GLY A 922 -43.94 -13.24 23.26
C GLY A 922 -44.98 -13.13 22.13
N ALA A 923 -45.61 -14.24 21.78
CA ALA A 923 -46.78 -14.32 20.88
C ALA A 923 -47.69 -15.49 21.33
N GLN A 924 -48.99 -15.40 21.05
CA GLN A 924 -50.04 -16.41 21.34
C GLN A 924 -50.79 -16.71 20.03
N ALA A 925 -51.59 -17.78 19.86
CA ALA A 925 -52.05 -18.86 20.74
C ALA A 925 -51.87 -20.21 19.98
N GLU A 926 -51.45 -21.31 20.59
CA GLU A 926 -52.22 -22.23 21.47
C GLU A 926 -53.45 -22.89 20.84
N GLY A 927 -53.49 -24.21 20.93
CA GLY A 927 -54.68 -25.07 20.83
C GLY A 927 -54.60 -26.12 21.94
N LEU A 928 -55.73 -26.45 22.58
CA LEU A 928 -55.79 -27.18 23.84
C LEU A 928 -56.64 -28.45 23.80
N SER A 929 -56.39 -29.31 24.78
CA SER A 929 -57.03 -30.61 25.04
C SER A 929 -58.42 -30.52 25.70
N GLY A 930 -59.23 -31.57 25.56
CA GLY A 930 -60.43 -31.82 26.38
C GLY A 930 -60.97 -33.24 26.15
N ASP A 931 -61.30 -33.96 27.22
CA ASP A 931 -61.58 -35.41 27.21
C ASP A 931 -63.08 -35.76 27.38
N VAL A 932 -63.45 -37.03 27.20
CA VAL A 932 -64.84 -37.49 27.03
C VAL A 932 -65.43 -38.18 28.27
N ALA A 933 -66.62 -37.73 28.71
CA ALA A 933 -67.62 -38.55 29.41
C ALA A 933 -69.02 -37.90 29.41
N GLY A 934 -70.08 -38.61 28.98
CA GLY A 934 -71.47 -38.12 29.08
C GLY A 934 -72.51 -38.96 28.31
N SER A 935 -73.55 -39.43 29.00
CA SER A 935 -74.57 -40.37 28.48
C SER A 935 -75.56 -39.77 27.46
N ALA A 936 -76.12 -40.66 26.63
CA ALA A 936 -77.36 -40.52 25.85
C ALA A 936 -78.61 -40.47 26.78
N PRO A 937 -79.90 -40.37 26.30
CA PRO A 937 -80.38 -40.44 24.89
C PRO A 937 -81.53 -39.47 24.51
N SER A 938 -81.96 -39.48 23.23
CA SER A 938 -83.36 -39.69 22.76
C SER A 938 -83.57 -39.33 21.27
N PHE A 939 -84.70 -39.75 20.69
CA PHE A 939 -85.09 -39.59 19.28
C PHE A 939 -86.07 -38.42 19.07
N GLU A 940 -86.08 -37.80 17.88
CA GLU A 940 -87.14 -38.03 16.88
C GLU A 940 -86.81 -37.45 15.49
N ALA A 941 -87.64 -37.76 14.49
CA ALA A 941 -87.35 -37.55 13.07
C ALA A 941 -88.36 -36.60 12.39
N ALA A 942 -87.91 -35.90 11.35
CA ALA A 942 -88.77 -35.22 10.38
C ALA A 942 -88.19 -35.33 8.97
N SER A 943 -88.96 -35.92 8.06
CA SER A 943 -88.62 -36.01 6.63
C SER A 943 -88.91 -34.70 5.90
N ASN A 944 -88.09 -34.32 4.92
CA ASN A 944 -88.60 -33.52 3.80
C ASN A 944 -87.85 -33.77 2.48
N VAL A 945 -88.54 -33.57 1.36
CA VAL A 945 -88.01 -33.76 0.00
C VAL A 945 -87.75 -32.39 -0.62
N GLN A 946 -86.54 -32.16 -1.17
CA GLN A 946 -86.25 -30.96 -1.96
C GLN A 946 -85.49 -31.29 -3.25
N THR A 947 -86.25 -31.20 -4.35
CA THR A 947 -85.90 -30.54 -5.64
C THR A 947 -84.45 -30.60 -6.13
N ALA A 948 -84.26 -31.17 -7.32
CA ALA A 948 -83.08 -30.92 -8.14
C ALA A 948 -82.92 -29.40 -8.39
N ALA A 949 -81.72 -28.88 -8.16
CA ALA A 949 -81.40 -27.48 -8.42
C ALA A 949 -81.30 -27.20 -9.93
N GLU A 950 -81.79 -26.04 -10.37
CA GLU A 950 -81.65 -25.59 -11.75
C GLU A 950 -80.15 -25.41 -12.08
N GLU A 951 -79.63 -26.13 -13.07
CA GLU A 951 -78.26 -25.89 -13.55
C GLU A 951 -78.21 -24.55 -14.29
N PHE A 952 -77.33 -23.64 -13.85
CA PHE A 952 -77.07 -22.38 -14.54
C PHE A 952 -75.83 -22.47 -15.42
N ILE A 953 -75.96 -22.04 -16.68
CA ILE A 953 -74.84 -21.84 -17.60
C ILE A 953 -74.36 -20.39 -17.56
N GLU A 954 -73.04 -20.19 -17.64
CA GLU A 954 -72.41 -18.87 -17.66
C GLU A 954 -72.14 -18.43 -19.11
N VAL A 955 -72.96 -17.49 -19.58
CA VAL A 955 -72.95 -16.97 -20.95
C VAL A 955 -72.29 -15.60 -21.00
N TRP A 956 -71.20 -15.50 -21.75
CA TRP A 956 -70.39 -14.30 -21.90
C TRP A 956 -70.82 -13.49 -23.13
N ARG A 957 -71.02 -12.18 -22.94
CA ARG A 957 -71.53 -11.25 -23.96
C ARG A 957 -70.67 -9.98 -24.03
N PRO A 958 -70.53 -9.33 -25.21
CA PRO A 958 -69.87 -8.03 -25.29
C PRO A 958 -70.63 -6.99 -24.45
N GLY A 959 -69.94 -6.27 -23.57
CA GLY A 959 -70.57 -5.18 -22.83
C GLY A 959 -71.02 -4.06 -23.76
N ARG A 960 -72.30 -3.63 -23.67
CA ARG A 960 -72.75 -2.40 -24.32
C ARG A 960 -71.88 -1.23 -23.86
N ARG A 961 -71.46 -0.41 -24.83
CA ARG A 961 -70.66 0.79 -24.61
C ARG A 961 -71.62 1.98 -24.50
N ASP A 962 -72.18 2.17 -23.31
CA ASP A 962 -73.09 3.28 -23.05
C ASP A 962 -72.32 4.61 -23.01
N GLU A 963 -72.32 5.33 -24.13
CA GLU A 963 -71.97 6.74 -24.15
C GLU A 963 -73.03 7.54 -23.36
N HIS A 964 -72.59 8.51 -22.55
CA HIS A 964 -73.40 9.35 -21.66
C HIS A 964 -73.92 8.74 -20.33
N ALA A 965 -73.04 8.18 -19.50
CA ALA A 965 -73.22 8.27 -18.04
C ALA A 965 -72.71 9.64 -17.52
N ARG A 966 -73.58 10.45 -16.91
CA ARG A 966 -73.26 11.81 -16.42
C ARG A 966 -72.59 11.80 -15.04
N LYS A 967 -71.73 12.79 -14.76
CA LYS A 967 -71.18 13.07 -13.42
C LYS A 967 -72.29 13.32 -12.39
N PRO A 968 -72.25 12.71 -11.19
CA PRO A 968 -72.81 13.31 -9.99
C PRO A 968 -72.07 14.62 -9.65
N ARG A 969 -72.79 15.62 -9.12
CA ARG A 969 -72.23 16.94 -8.80
C ARG A 969 -73.03 17.55 -7.65
N ARG A 970 -72.35 18.17 -6.67
CA ARG A 970 -72.91 18.92 -5.51
C ARG A 970 -73.65 18.04 -4.49
N GLU A 971 -73.99 18.52 -3.28
CA GLU A 971 -73.81 19.85 -2.64
C GLU A 971 -73.34 19.67 -1.16
N GLY A 972 -72.91 20.66 -0.38
CA GLY A 972 -72.91 22.10 -0.65
C GLY A 972 -72.09 23.00 0.31
N ARG A 973 -72.41 24.29 0.30
CA ARG A 973 -71.71 25.42 0.96
C ARG A 973 -72.65 26.16 1.93
N PRO A 974 -72.10 26.95 2.87
CA PRO A 974 -72.16 28.43 2.77
C PRO A 974 -70.77 29.04 2.44
N ARG A 975 -70.55 30.12 1.68
CA ARG A 975 -71.11 31.51 1.60
C ARG A 975 -70.63 32.41 2.76
N HIS A 976 -70.15 33.67 2.55
CA HIS A 976 -70.00 34.51 1.33
C HIS A 976 -68.82 35.55 1.53
N ARG A 977 -68.57 36.69 0.83
CA ARG A 977 -69.38 37.51 -0.11
C ARG A 977 -68.63 38.14 -1.32
N ARG A 978 -67.80 39.20 -1.15
CA ARG A 978 -67.20 40.11 -2.17
C ARG A 978 -66.07 40.96 -1.51
N ARG A 979 -65.19 41.76 -2.14
CA ARG A 979 -64.94 42.25 -3.54
C ARG A 979 -63.56 41.75 -4.06
N GLU A 980 -62.99 41.96 -5.26
CA GLU A 980 -63.05 42.91 -6.42
C GLU A 980 -62.31 44.27 -6.26
N GLY A 981 -61.54 44.78 -7.23
CA GLY A 981 -61.11 44.31 -8.58
C GLY A 981 -59.67 44.80 -8.90
N GLN A 982 -59.15 44.89 -10.12
CA GLN A 982 -59.65 44.66 -11.49
C GLN A 982 -58.43 44.28 -12.43
N PRO A 983 -58.47 44.22 -13.80
CA PRO A 983 -57.79 43.10 -14.51
C PRO A 983 -56.81 43.43 -15.67
N GLN A 984 -56.21 42.34 -16.19
CA GLN A 984 -55.73 42.13 -17.58
C GLN A 984 -54.38 42.75 -18.05
N ALA A 985 -53.92 42.25 -19.19
CA ALA A 985 -52.57 42.33 -19.78
C ALA A 985 -52.60 43.20 -21.09
N PRO A 986 -51.59 43.28 -22.01
CA PRO A 986 -50.52 42.31 -22.33
C PRO A 986 -49.10 42.91 -22.61
N HIS A 987 -48.25 42.07 -23.22
CA HIS A 987 -46.88 42.32 -23.73
C HIS A 987 -46.53 43.71 -24.28
N VAL A 988 -45.25 44.11 -24.12
CA VAL A 988 -44.26 44.36 -25.22
C VAL A 988 -42.88 44.72 -24.62
N ALA A 989 -41.80 44.48 -25.36
CA ALA A 989 -40.39 44.83 -25.07
C ALA A 989 -39.89 45.86 -26.14
N PRO A 990 -38.72 46.55 -26.06
CA PRO A 990 -37.49 46.14 -25.34
C PRO A 990 -36.61 47.29 -24.75
N THR A 991 -35.38 46.92 -24.33
CA THR A 991 -34.08 47.67 -24.28
C THR A 991 -34.06 49.17 -24.67
N THR A 992 -33.36 50.08 -23.98
CA THR A 992 -31.87 50.23 -23.93
C THR A 992 -31.36 51.32 -22.95
N ALA A 993 -30.04 51.43 -22.77
CA ALA A 993 -29.26 52.69 -22.59
C ALA A 993 -29.23 53.48 -21.24
N SER A 994 -28.32 53.04 -20.35
CA SER A 994 -27.16 53.82 -19.82
C SER A 994 -27.26 55.26 -19.24
N GLY A 995 -26.86 55.39 -17.95
CA GLY A 995 -26.06 56.52 -17.41
C GLY A 995 -26.81 57.61 -16.61
N VAL A 996 -26.18 58.38 -15.69
CA VAL A 996 -24.81 58.34 -15.10
C VAL A 996 -24.81 59.15 -13.78
N SER A 997 -23.73 59.08 -12.96
CA SER A 997 -23.41 59.92 -11.77
C SER A 997 -24.13 59.59 -10.43
N ALA A 998 -23.48 59.71 -9.25
CA ALA A 998 -22.05 59.96 -8.94
C ALA A 998 -21.67 59.67 -7.45
N LYS A 999 -20.35 59.76 -7.18
CA LYS A 999 -19.64 60.05 -5.90
C LYS A 999 -19.20 58.91 -4.95
N ASN A 1000 -17.96 59.12 -4.46
CA ASN A 1000 -17.35 58.75 -3.17
C ASN A 1000 -17.04 57.28 -2.81
N GLY A 1001 -15.74 56.97 -2.66
CA GLY A 1001 -15.14 57.06 -1.32
C GLY A 1001 -14.69 55.77 -0.59
N ALA A 1002 -13.36 55.59 -0.51
CA ALA A 1002 -12.60 54.95 0.59
C ALA A 1002 -12.81 53.44 0.92
N ALA A 1003 -11.91 52.95 1.78
CA ALA A 1003 -11.94 51.66 2.51
C ALA A 1003 -11.91 51.99 4.03
N PRO A 1004 -11.61 51.10 5.02
CA PRO A 1004 -11.41 49.64 5.01
C PRO A 1004 -12.01 48.85 6.23
N ALA A 1005 -11.87 47.52 6.23
CA ALA A 1005 -11.64 46.65 7.42
C ALA A 1005 -12.77 46.54 8.51
N PRO A 1006 -12.57 46.09 9.80
CA PRO A 1006 -13.33 44.90 10.29
C PRO A 1006 -13.88 44.86 11.76
N GLY A 1007 -14.78 43.91 12.06
CA GLY A 1007 -14.70 43.06 13.26
C GLY A 1007 -15.57 43.29 14.53
N ARG A 1008 -16.35 42.25 14.89
CA ARG A 1008 -16.92 41.86 16.23
C ARG A 1008 -17.90 42.77 16.99
N LEU A 1009 -18.93 42.16 17.59
CA LEU A 1009 -19.67 42.61 18.81
C LEU A 1009 -20.39 41.41 19.48
N ARG A 1010 -21.08 41.60 20.64
CA ARG A 1010 -21.61 40.52 21.51
C ARG A 1010 -22.84 40.95 22.38
N ASP A 1011 -23.72 39.98 22.71
CA ASP A 1011 -24.84 39.99 23.70
C ASP A 1011 -26.02 41.00 23.42
N THR A 1012 -27.27 40.91 23.93
CA THR A 1012 -27.95 40.13 25.01
C THR A 1012 -29.44 39.77 24.75
N GLN A 1013 -29.90 38.61 25.27
CA GLN A 1013 -31.17 38.27 25.98
C GLN A 1013 -32.61 38.14 25.35
N PHE A 1014 -33.37 37.19 25.98
CA PHE A 1014 -34.83 37.11 26.33
C PHE A 1014 -35.85 36.12 25.67
N ASP A 1015 -36.19 35.08 26.45
CA ASP A 1015 -37.49 34.44 26.84
C ASP A 1015 -38.42 33.52 25.99
N ARG A 1016 -38.63 32.30 26.56
CA ARG A 1016 -39.88 31.60 26.99
C ARG A 1016 -40.71 30.60 26.15
N THR A 1017 -41.23 29.62 26.92
CA THR A 1017 -42.23 28.53 26.64
C THR A 1017 -41.78 27.38 25.73
N GLY A 1018 -42.19 26.12 25.95
CA GLY A 1018 -42.98 25.48 27.03
C GLY A 1018 -42.81 23.94 27.03
N ARG A 1019 -43.16 23.23 28.12
CA ARG A 1019 -42.70 21.83 28.40
C ARG A 1019 -43.78 20.89 28.98
N PRO A 1020 -43.52 19.56 28.96
CA PRO A 1020 -43.87 18.61 30.03
C PRO A 1020 -42.67 17.71 30.47
N GLN A 1021 -42.81 16.86 31.51
CA GLN A 1021 -41.83 15.82 31.90
C GLN A 1021 -42.45 14.71 32.81
N ARG A 1022 -42.04 13.43 32.62
CA ARG A 1022 -41.91 12.34 33.63
C ARG A 1022 -41.05 11.19 33.02
N ASN A 1023 -39.97 10.62 33.59
CA ASN A 1023 -39.60 10.03 34.92
C ASN A 1023 -39.92 8.50 34.99
N ARG A 1024 -39.14 7.54 35.55
CA ARG A 1024 -37.90 7.45 36.41
C ARG A 1024 -36.85 6.39 35.88
N ASP A 1025 -35.72 5.99 36.51
CA ASP A 1025 -34.51 6.74 37.01
C ASP A 1025 -33.23 5.86 37.33
N GLU A 1026 -33.23 4.82 38.20
CA GLU A 1026 -32.01 4.22 38.90
C GLU A 1026 -31.92 2.65 38.87
N ASP A 1027 -30.80 1.90 39.12
CA ASP A 1027 -29.88 1.81 40.32
C ASP A 1027 -28.48 1.11 40.07
N ARG A 1028 -27.61 0.83 41.09
CA ARG A 1028 -26.12 0.63 40.97
C ARG A 1028 -25.36 -0.32 41.98
N PRO A 1029 -24.13 -0.84 41.65
CA PRO A 1029 -23.12 -1.48 42.57
C PRO A 1029 -21.87 -0.64 43.05
N GLU A 1030 -20.85 -1.27 43.69
CA GLU A 1030 -19.81 -0.67 44.60
C GLU A 1030 -18.36 -1.31 44.55
N ARG A 1031 -17.36 -0.79 45.32
CA ARG A 1031 -16.03 -1.34 45.80
C ARG A 1031 -14.63 -0.98 45.23
N GLY A 1032 -13.65 -0.81 46.16
CA GLY A 1032 -12.18 -0.56 46.04
C GLY A 1032 -11.35 -1.58 46.89
N PRO A 1033 -10.12 -1.33 47.48
CA PRO A 1033 -9.49 -0.07 47.97
C PRO A 1033 -7.92 0.09 47.72
N PRO A 1034 -6.97 0.40 48.67
CA PRO A 1034 -6.48 1.74 49.11
C PRO A 1034 -4.93 2.06 49.04
N ARG A 1035 -4.49 3.20 49.64
CA ARG A 1035 -3.09 3.72 49.81
C ARG A 1035 -2.59 3.78 51.28
N PRO A 1036 -1.26 3.89 51.55
CA PRO A 1036 -0.65 4.27 52.86
C PRO A 1036 -0.37 5.80 53.04
N LYS A 1037 0.37 6.20 54.12
CA LYS A 1037 0.22 7.50 54.85
C LYS A 1037 1.53 8.27 55.23
N ARG A 1038 1.35 9.47 55.84
CA ARG A 1038 2.33 10.47 56.32
C ARG A 1038 2.94 10.22 57.73
N GLY A 1039 4.11 10.82 57.97
CA GLY A 1039 4.64 11.36 59.25
C GLY A 1039 5.89 12.24 58.97
N GLY A 1040 6.32 13.24 59.75
CA GLY A 1040 5.83 13.89 60.98
C GLY A 1040 6.32 15.37 61.07
N ARG A 1041 6.17 16.06 62.23
CA ARG A 1041 6.51 17.50 62.44
C ARG A 1041 7.47 17.73 63.63
N ARG A 1042 8.34 18.75 63.55
CA ARG A 1042 8.64 19.78 64.60
C ARG A 1042 9.77 20.73 64.12
N GLN A 1043 10.11 21.85 64.80
CA GLN A 1043 9.36 23.11 64.98
C GLN A 1043 10.32 24.23 65.49
N GLY A 1044 10.03 25.48 65.13
CA GLY A 1044 10.72 26.72 65.55
C GLY A 1044 11.85 27.17 64.60
N ASP A 1045 12.26 28.45 64.48
CA ASP A 1045 11.75 29.78 64.94
C ASP A 1045 12.66 30.88 64.29
N VAL A 1046 12.41 32.20 64.21
CA VAL A 1046 11.33 33.11 64.68
C VAL A 1046 11.26 34.41 63.79
N GLU A 1047 10.12 35.12 63.82
CA GLU A 1047 9.83 36.55 63.44
C GLU A 1047 10.27 37.23 62.10
N ARG A 1048 9.46 38.23 61.71
CA ARG A 1048 9.76 39.33 60.76
C ARG A 1048 10.04 40.61 61.56
N PRO A 1049 10.68 41.65 60.97
CA PRO A 1049 9.84 42.79 60.57
C PRO A 1049 10.30 43.54 59.29
N THR A 1050 9.40 44.39 58.76
CA THR A 1050 9.66 45.33 57.65
C THR A 1050 9.22 46.74 58.01
N ARG A 1051 10.10 47.77 57.99
CA ARG A 1051 9.80 49.19 57.64
C ARG A 1051 10.98 50.17 57.89
N GLY A 1052 10.90 51.34 57.25
CA GLY A 1052 11.81 52.50 57.41
C GLY A 1052 12.94 52.51 56.39
N ASP A 1053 12.88 53.15 55.22
CA ASP A 1053 12.30 54.44 54.75
C ASP A 1053 13.03 55.72 55.22
N ARG A 1054 13.59 56.42 54.21
CA ARG A 1054 14.07 57.82 54.08
C ARG A 1054 15.17 57.86 53.00
N GLY A 1055 14.98 58.36 51.77
CA GLY A 1055 13.77 58.84 51.09
C GLY A 1055 14.00 60.16 50.33
N ARG A 1056 13.23 60.41 49.25
CA ARG A 1056 12.89 61.76 48.72
C ARG A 1056 11.69 61.66 47.75
N ARG A 1057 11.01 62.79 47.50
CA ARG A 1057 9.61 62.84 47.03
C ARG A 1057 9.44 63.24 45.55
N ALA A 1058 8.64 62.43 44.85
CA ALA A 1058 7.44 62.77 44.05
C ALA A 1058 7.51 63.63 42.74
N PRO A 1059 6.52 63.50 41.82
CA PRO A 1059 6.44 64.09 40.47
C PRO A 1059 5.38 65.25 40.43
N PRO A 1060 4.72 65.68 39.30
CA PRO A 1060 4.81 65.31 37.86
C PRO A 1060 4.81 66.48 36.83
N GLY A 1061 4.82 66.17 35.52
CA GLY A 1061 4.60 67.14 34.43
C GLY A 1061 4.76 66.56 33.00
N ASP A 1062 4.10 67.17 32.01
CA ASP A 1062 3.90 66.67 30.64
C ASP A 1062 5.05 66.92 29.61
N ARG A 1063 4.81 66.40 28.39
CA ARG A 1063 5.46 66.70 27.08
C ARG A 1063 5.44 68.22 26.73
N PRO A 1064 6.21 68.77 25.75
CA PRO A 1064 6.47 68.14 24.44
C PRO A 1064 7.75 68.50 23.64
N ASP A 1065 7.79 67.97 22.41
CA ASP A 1065 8.41 68.43 21.16
C ASP A 1065 9.94 68.63 20.99
N HIS A 1066 10.39 68.39 19.76
CA HIS A 1066 11.79 68.33 19.35
C HIS A 1066 11.96 69.14 18.03
N ASP A 1067 12.62 70.30 18.13
CA ASP A 1067 12.69 71.33 17.07
C ASP A 1067 14.11 71.43 16.43
N PRO A 1068 14.40 72.25 15.41
CA PRO A 1068 14.21 71.85 14.01
C PRO A 1068 15.49 71.93 13.15
N ALA A 1069 16.68 71.84 13.75
CA ALA A 1069 17.94 72.29 13.13
C ALA A 1069 18.45 71.50 11.90
N LEU A 1070 17.95 70.29 11.63
CA LEU A 1070 18.53 69.36 10.63
C LEU A 1070 17.68 69.15 9.36
N ARG A 1071 16.66 69.99 9.09
CA ARG A 1071 15.76 69.83 7.92
C ARG A 1071 15.86 70.93 6.86
N ALA A 1072 17.01 71.62 6.78
CA ALA A 1072 17.19 72.82 5.97
C ALA A 1072 18.40 72.81 5.01
N LYS A 1073 18.68 71.69 4.33
CA LYS A 1073 19.52 71.67 3.11
C LYS A 1073 19.00 70.63 2.09
N TYR A 1074 18.55 71.14 0.94
CA TYR A 1074 18.21 70.41 -0.29
C TYR A 1074 17.04 69.41 -0.29
N VAL A 1075 15.81 69.94 -0.21
CA VAL A 1075 14.71 69.49 -1.08
C VAL A 1075 13.99 70.70 -1.68
N LYS A 1076 14.30 71.05 -2.94
CA LYS A 1076 13.39 71.70 -3.90
C LYS A 1076 14.05 71.79 -5.29
N GLY A 1077 13.25 71.54 -6.32
CA GLY A 1077 13.70 71.48 -7.72
C GLY A 1077 12.78 70.57 -8.54
N ARG A 1078 11.58 71.05 -8.87
CA ARG A 1078 10.70 70.43 -9.87
C ARG A 1078 10.96 71.08 -11.23
N GLY A 1079 10.99 70.28 -12.29
CA GLY A 1079 10.98 70.69 -13.69
C GLY A 1079 10.84 69.44 -14.56
N GLU A 1080 10.17 69.57 -15.70
CA GLU A 1080 10.03 68.54 -16.73
C GLU A 1080 11.42 68.01 -17.18
N ASP A 1081 11.59 66.73 -17.56
CA ASP A 1081 11.05 66.20 -18.82
C ASP A 1081 10.89 64.66 -18.86
N ARG A 1082 10.41 64.13 -19.99
CA ARG A 1082 10.25 62.70 -20.28
C ARG A 1082 11.37 62.12 -21.16
N ASP A 1083 11.40 60.78 -21.17
CA ASP A 1083 12.11 59.88 -22.07
C ASP A 1083 13.65 59.74 -21.96
N ARG A 1084 14.08 58.50 -22.23
CA ARG A 1084 15.48 58.04 -22.45
C ARG A 1084 16.49 58.26 -21.31
N ARG A 1085 16.53 57.30 -20.38
CA ARG A 1085 17.79 56.83 -19.77
C ARG A 1085 18.02 55.37 -20.14
N GLU A 1086 19.26 55.05 -20.53
CA GLU A 1086 19.66 53.69 -20.90
C GLU A 1086 19.95 52.83 -19.65
N PRO A 1087 19.85 51.49 -19.74
CA PRO A 1087 20.14 50.60 -18.61
C PRO A 1087 21.62 50.58 -18.23
N ASP A 1088 21.91 50.47 -16.92
CA ASP A 1088 23.26 50.31 -16.38
C ASP A 1088 23.98 49.10 -17.01
N PRO A 1089 25.12 49.28 -17.72
CA PRO A 1089 25.83 48.21 -18.41
C PRO A 1089 26.48 47.19 -17.47
N ASN A 1090 26.61 47.47 -16.18
CA ASN A 1090 27.11 46.52 -15.19
C ASN A 1090 26.03 45.70 -14.48
N SER A 1091 24.75 46.01 -14.68
CA SER A 1091 23.63 45.23 -14.17
C SER A 1091 23.70 43.75 -14.59
N PRO A 1092 23.50 42.78 -13.68
CA PRO A 1092 23.40 41.36 -14.03
C PRO A 1092 22.33 41.08 -15.09
N PHE A 1093 21.23 41.84 -15.07
CA PHE A 1093 20.14 41.71 -16.03
C PHE A 1093 20.51 42.22 -17.43
N ALA A 1094 21.37 43.23 -17.54
CA ALA A 1094 21.91 43.68 -18.83
C ALA A 1094 22.81 42.60 -19.47
N LYS A 1095 23.65 41.95 -18.65
CA LYS A 1095 24.53 40.85 -19.10
C LYS A 1095 23.72 39.60 -19.51
N LEU A 1096 22.65 39.27 -18.78
CA LEU A 1096 21.69 38.22 -19.18
C LEU A 1096 20.92 38.57 -20.47
N ALA A 1097 20.49 39.82 -20.65
CA ALA A 1097 19.84 40.26 -21.88
C ALA A 1097 20.77 40.21 -23.11
N ALA A 1098 22.05 40.56 -22.93
CA ALA A 1098 23.07 40.43 -23.98
C ALA A 1098 23.36 38.96 -24.33
N LEU A 1099 23.42 38.07 -23.33
CA LEU A 1099 23.57 36.63 -23.56
C LEU A 1099 22.37 36.06 -24.32
N LYS A 1100 21.15 36.43 -23.92
CA LYS A 1100 19.90 36.03 -24.62
C LYS A 1100 19.89 36.50 -26.08
N LYS A 1101 20.24 37.76 -26.36
CA LYS A 1101 20.36 38.26 -27.74
C LYS A 1101 21.41 37.52 -28.57
N ARG A 1102 22.54 37.10 -28.00
CA ARG A 1102 23.53 36.27 -28.70
C ARG A 1102 22.99 34.89 -29.07
N LEU A 1103 22.25 34.24 -28.17
CA LEU A 1103 21.60 32.95 -28.43
C LEU A 1103 20.48 33.07 -29.47
N GLU A 1104 19.68 34.15 -29.42
CA GLU A 1104 18.63 34.43 -30.41
C GLU A 1104 19.17 34.80 -31.80
N ALA A 1105 20.39 35.35 -31.88
CA ALA A 1105 21.08 35.61 -33.14
C ALA A 1105 21.68 34.34 -33.75
N GLY A 1106 22.41 33.53 -32.97
CA GLY A 1106 23.04 32.29 -33.45
C GLY A 1106 22.05 31.24 -33.96
N ASN A 1107 20.79 31.31 -33.54
CA ASN A 1107 19.71 30.42 -34.00
C ASN A 1107 19.04 30.86 -35.33
N LYS A 1108 19.66 31.81 -36.08
CA LYS A 1108 19.17 32.30 -37.38
C LYS A 1108 20.13 32.09 -38.56
N GLU A 1109 21.32 31.53 -38.34
CA GLU A 1109 22.30 31.23 -39.41
C GLU A 1109 22.44 29.71 -39.66
N SER A 1110 21.42 28.92 -39.29
CA SER A 1110 21.40 27.46 -39.42
C SER A 1110 20.02 26.90 -39.84
N ARG A 1111 19.31 27.64 -40.72
CA ARG A 1111 18.11 27.20 -41.45
C ARG A 1111 18.04 27.83 -42.83
#